data_AF-M7Z888-F1
#
_entry.id   AF-M7Z888-F1
#
_cell.length_a   1.000
_cell.length_b   1.000
_cell.length_c   1.000
_cell.angle_alpha   90.00
_cell.angle_beta   90.00
_cell.angle_gamma   90.00
#
_symmetry.space_group_name_H-M   'P 1'
#
loop_
_entity.id
_entity.type
_entity.pdbx_description
1 polymer ?
#
loop_
_entity_poly.entity_id
_entity_poly.type
_entity_poly.pdbx_seq_one_letter_code
_entity_poly.pdbx_strand_id
1 'polypeptide(L)'
;MAIKDNSGEYKARSPLGMVIAVLLCCFFYVLGAWQRSGYGKGDRIAVASRDYVPYANAPYKSLTVEKAVQNWVQYEGAVFRFPGGGTQFPHGADKYIDQLASVVPFADGSVRTVLDTVCGVASLGAYLDSRGVMAMSFAPRDSHEAQVQFALERGVPAFIGVLGTVKLPFPPRSFDMAHCSRCLIPWSGNGGMYMMEVDRVLRPGGYWVLSGPPINWKANHRKWQRTEEDLGGEQKRIEEYAQMLCWEKVTEMDEIGVWRKRTDTAACPAMPPAVRACDPANPDDVWYKNMETCITPSTTAAGGELQSFPERLKAIPPRISSGAVQGFTMESYEEENRRWERHVKAYRKVNYKLDTKRYRNIMDMNAGVGGFAAAIFSPMSWVMNVVPTAAELSTLGVIYERGLIGIYHDWCEAFSTYPRTYDLIHANGVFNIYRDKCKMEDIMLEMDRILRPEGTVILRDDIDVLLRVDKVATGMRWKTMMANHEDSPHIREKVLYAIKPYWTADSDKSSQDQEKKATSSKGKGSDSEPCPHAAATTRSSTVSSSLSRPGSVGKRGYLWNWRRILRRLRRRCRWRRKRSRSRSRAKDKQEPAEEDEEAPPLNVGEEEAPMMEEDVGVWPEQHAILKSIHLESAAEARRPCRQQMEAAQAPAITDKDEI
;
A
#
# COMPACT_ATOMS: atom_id res chain seq x y z
N MET A 1 59.15 48.75 -6.28
CA MET A 1 59.53 47.81 -7.35
C MET A 1 60.18 46.58 -6.72
N ALA A 2 60.14 45.43 -7.39
CA ALA A 2 60.76 44.14 -7.00
C ALA A 2 60.26 43.48 -5.68
N ILE A 3 60.42 42.17 -5.45
CA ILE A 3 59.92 40.97 -6.17
C ILE A 3 59.93 39.78 -5.16
N LYS A 4 58.95 38.86 -5.25
CA LYS A 4 58.86 37.49 -4.67
C LYS A 4 59.60 37.14 -3.35
N ASP A 5 58.90 36.44 -2.45
CA ASP A 5 59.05 34.97 -2.45
C ASP A 5 57.83 34.19 -1.93
N ASN A 6 57.86 32.86 -2.10
CA ASN A 6 56.72 31.95 -2.02
C ASN A 6 57.05 30.69 -1.20
N SER A 7 56.32 30.42 -0.12
CA SER A 7 56.37 29.13 0.58
C SER A 7 54.98 28.73 1.09
N GLY A 8 54.67 27.43 1.00
CA GLY A 8 53.37 26.89 1.38
C GLY A 8 53.52 25.64 2.23
N GLU A 9 52.91 25.64 3.41
CA GLU A 9 52.87 24.48 4.30
C GLU A 9 51.58 23.66 4.10
N TYR A 10 51.73 22.46 3.54
CA TYR A 10 50.70 21.43 3.63
C TYR A 10 50.84 20.68 4.96
N LYS A 11 49.94 20.91 5.91
CA LYS A 11 49.86 20.09 7.13
C LYS A 11 49.52 18.64 6.78
N ALA A 12 50.52 17.77 6.84
CA ALA A 12 50.36 16.33 6.71
C ALA A 12 49.45 15.78 7.83
N ARG A 13 48.50 14.91 7.46
CA ARG A 13 47.70 14.17 8.44
C ARG A 13 48.52 12.98 8.93
N SER A 14 48.57 12.75 10.24
CA SER A 14 49.36 11.63 10.77
C SER A 14 48.83 10.28 10.25
N PRO A 15 49.71 9.32 9.94
CA PRO A 15 49.29 8.01 9.44
C PRO A 15 48.43 7.26 10.45
N LEU A 16 48.68 7.44 11.75
CA LEU A 16 47.91 6.86 12.84
C LEU A 16 46.41 7.24 12.78
N GLY A 17 46.08 8.49 12.42
CA GLY A 17 44.71 8.94 12.27
C GLY A 17 43.99 8.31 11.07
N MET A 18 44.70 7.97 9.99
CA MET A 18 44.13 7.20 8.89
C MET A 18 43.97 5.73 9.23
N VAL A 19 44.92 5.12 9.96
CA VAL A 19 44.78 3.73 10.43
C VAL A 19 43.58 3.58 11.36
N ILE A 20 43.39 4.48 12.33
CA ILE A 20 42.21 4.45 13.22
C ILE A 20 40.91 4.65 12.43
N ALA A 21 40.87 5.57 11.47
CA ALA A 21 39.70 5.77 10.62
C ALA A 21 39.38 4.55 9.74
N VAL A 22 40.40 3.88 9.19
CA VAL A 22 40.23 2.63 8.42
C VAL A 22 39.78 1.50 9.33
N LEU A 23 40.38 1.32 10.51
CA LEU A 23 39.97 0.28 11.48
C LEU A 23 38.54 0.50 11.98
N LEU A 24 38.12 1.73 12.27
CA LEU A 24 36.74 2.05 12.62
C LEU A 24 35.79 1.82 11.44
N CYS A 25 36.15 2.22 10.22
CA CYS A 25 35.37 1.92 9.02
C CYS A 25 35.26 0.41 8.78
N CYS A 26 36.32 -0.37 9.00
CA CYS A 26 36.30 -1.83 8.93
C CYS A 26 35.46 -2.44 10.05
N PHE A 27 35.52 -1.92 11.27
CA PHE A 27 34.71 -2.37 12.41
C PHE A 27 33.21 -2.13 12.16
N PHE A 28 32.84 -0.92 11.71
CA PHE A 28 31.46 -0.61 11.29
C PHE A 28 31.05 -1.34 10.00
N TYR A 29 31.98 -1.65 9.09
CA TYR A 29 31.68 -2.49 7.92
C TYR A 29 31.46 -3.95 8.29
N VAL A 30 32.20 -4.49 9.25
CA VAL A 30 32.02 -5.86 9.77
C VAL A 30 30.74 -5.96 10.61
N LEU A 31 30.46 -5.01 11.50
CA LEU A 31 29.18 -4.95 12.22
C LEU A 31 28.00 -4.71 11.28
N GLY A 32 28.10 -3.80 10.31
CA GLY A 32 27.09 -3.60 9.28
C GLY A 32 26.95 -4.77 8.31
N ALA A 33 28.01 -5.57 8.13
CA ALA A 33 27.95 -6.84 7.40
C ALA A 33 27.35 -7.97 8.24
N TRP A 34 27.49 -7.94 9.57
CA TRP A 34 26.82 -8.87 10.48
C TRP A 34 25.34 -8.49 10.72
N GLN A 35 25.00 -7.23 10.47
CA GLN A 35 23.63 -6.75 10.29
C GLN A 35 23.11 -6.93 8.84
N ARG A 36 23.75 -7.77 8.00
CA ARG A 36 23.15 -8.22 6.73
C ARG A 36 21.91 -9.07 7.01
N SER A 37 20.78 -8.37 7.07
CA SER A 37 19.65 -8.56 6.15
C SER A 37 19.70 -9.86 5.35
N GLY A 38 18.64 -10.68 5.46
CA GLY A 38 18.48 -11.99 4.83
C GLY A 38 18.40 -12.00 3.30
N TYR A 39 19.38 -11.41 2.62
CA TYR A 39 19.58 -11.47 1.18
C TYR A 39 20.16 -12.83 0.77
N GLY A 40 19.37 -13.88 1.00
CA GLY A 40 19.68 -15.25 0.61
C GLY A 40 18.46 -15.94 0.02
N LYS A 41 18.26 -15.83 -1.31
CA LYS A 41 17.24 -16.56 -2.09
C LYS A 41 15.83 -16.56 -1.44
N GLY A 42 15.46 -15.40 -0.89
CA GLY A 42 14.53 -15.32 0.25
C GLY A 42 13.04 -15.44 -0.08
N ASP A 43 12.58 -14.76 -1.13
CA ASP A 43 11.16 -14.72 -1.50
C ASP A 43 10.71 -16.07 -2.09
N ARG A 44 10.40 -17.03 -1.23
CA ARG A 44 9.66 -18.22 -1.64
C ARG A 44 8.23 -17.79 -1.97
N ILE A 45 7.67 -18.40 -3.02
CA ILE A 45 6.24 -18.35 -3.33
C ILE A 45 5.47 -18.61 -2.02
N ALA A 46 4.42 -17.82 -1.76
CA ALA A 46 3.64 -17.92 -0.52
C ALA A 46 3.29 -19.39 -0.23
N VAL A 47 3.55 -19.83 1.00
CA VAL A 47 3.29 -21.22 1.40
C VAL A 47 1.80 -21.49 1.25
N ALA A 48 1.43 -22.71 0.82
CA ALA A 48 0.05 -23.12 0.57
C ALA A 48 -0.82 -23.27 1.84
N SER A 49 -0.46 -22.60 2.94
CA SER A 49 -1.17 -22.57 4.22
C SER A 49 -1.26 -21.13 4.70
N ARG A 50 -2.42 -20.76 5.25
CA ARG A 50 -2.66 -19.50 5.96
C ARG A 50 -1.94 -19.42 7.32
N ASP A 51 -1.39 -20.54 7.79
CA ASP A 51 -0.85 -20.71 9.14
C ASP A 51 0.66 -20.51 9.17
N TYR A 52 1.34 -20.40 8.00
CA TYR A 52 2.79 -20.26 7.90
C TYR A 52 3.24 -19.22 6.86
N VAL A 53 4.18 -18.35 7.24
CA VAL A 53 4.86 -17.40 6.34
C VAL A 53 6.38 -17.63 6.41
N PRO A 54 7.10 -17.73 5.29
CA PRO A 54 8.57 -17.80 5.31
C PRO A 54 9.17 -16.56 5.98
N TYR A 55 10.12 -16.75 6.90
CA TYR A 55 10.76 -15.64 7.63
C TYR A 55 11.37 -14.59 6.68
N ALA A 56 11.94 -15.06 5.57
CA ALA A 56 12.59 -14.21 4.58
C ALA A 56 11.63 -13.26 3.83
N ASN A 57 10.33 -13.56 3.78
CA ASN A 57 9.33 -12.73 3.10
C ASN A 57 8.99 -11.48 3.94
N ALA A 58 9.05 -11.58 5.28
CA ALA A 58 8.80 -10.48 6.23
C ALA A 58 9.76 -10.56 7.43
N PRO A 59 11.07 -10.26 7.27
CA PRO A 59 12.14 -10.60 8.23
C PRO A 59 12.20 -9.70 9.48
N TYR A 60 11.06 -9.52 10.15
CA TYR A 60 10.84 -8.63 11.29
C TYR A 60 10.31 -9.42 12.49
N LYS A 61 10.97 -9.32 13.65
CA LYS A 61 10.63 -10.10 14.86
C LYS A 61 9.86 -9.34 15.94
N SER A 62 9.72 -8.02 15.83
CA SER A 62 9.04 -7.13 16.80
C SER A 62 7.68 -7.69 17.22
N LEU A 63 6.80 -7.96 16.24
CA LEU A 63 5.45 -8.47 16.49
C LEU A 63 5.43 -9.82 17.24
N THR A 64 6.44 -10.68 17.06
CA THR A 64 6.53 -11.97 17.76
C THR A 64 6.92 -11.84 19.23
N VAL A 65 7.53 -10.72 19.62
CA VAL A 65 7.85 -10.38 21.02
C VAL A 65 6.66 -9.65 21.63
N GLU A 66 6.20 -8.59 20.97
CA GLU A 66 5.18 -7.67 21.50
C GLU A 66 3.77 -8.28 21.57
N LYS A 67 3.47 -9.30 20.75
CA LYS A 67 2.18 -10.03 20.74
C LYS A 67 2.31 -11.50 21.15
N ALA A 68 3.44 -11.88 21.76
CA ALA A 68 3.73 -13.27 22.18
C ALA A 68 2.59 -13.88 23.02
N VAL A 69 2.16 -13.17 24.07
CA VAL A 69 1.11 -13.61 25.01
C VAL A 69 -0.26 -13.78 24.33
N GLN A 70 -0.50 -13.05 23.23
CA GLN A 70 -1.77 -13.07 22.50
C GLN A 70 -1.80 -14.14 21.39
N ASN A 71 -0.72 -14.90 21.18
CA ASN A 71 -0.58 -15.92 20.14
C ASN A 71 -0.93 -15.44 18.72
N TRP A 72 -0.64 -14.18 18.37
CA TRP A 72 -0.86 -13.67 17.01
C TRP A 72 0.08 -14.36 16.01
N VAL A 73 1.36 -14.45 16.38
CA VAL A 73 2.43 -14.95 15.54
C VAL A 73 3.57 -15.50 16.40
N GLN A 74 4.12 -16.66 16.00
CA GLN A 74 5.23 -17.34 16.66
C GLN A 74 6.40 -17.47 15.66
N TYR A 75 7.63 -17.30 16.12
CA TYR A 75 8.83 -17.46 15.28
C TYR A 75 9.42 -18.87 15.41
N GLU A 76 9.36 -19.66 14.34
CA GLU A 76 9.85 -21.04 14.27
C GLU A 76 11.08 -21.13 13.32
N GLY A 77 12.03 -20.21 13.49
CA GLY A 77 13.33 -20.24 12.81
C GLY A 77 13.30 -19.85 11.32
N ALA A 78 12.80 -20.74 10.47
CA ALA A 78 12.68 -20.53 9.03
C ALA A 78 11.32 -19.93 8.61
N VAL A 79 10.32 -20.02 9.49
CA VAL A 79 8.95 -19.55 9.26
C VAL A 79 8.43 -18.79 10.47
N PHE A 80 7.39 -17.98 10.23
CA PHE A 80 6.44 -17.56 11.24
C PHE A 80 5.22 -18.47 11.18
N ARG A 81 4.68 -18.83 12.34
CA ARG A 81 3.44 -19.59 12.51
C ARG A 81 2.33 -18.71 13.08
N PHE A 82 1.12 -18.86 12.56
CA PHE A 82 -0.07 -18.09 12.94
C PHE A 82 -1.13 -19.05 13.47
N PRO A 83 -1.20 -19.30 14.79
CA PRO A 83 -2.16 -20.25 15.37
C PRO A 83 -3.60 -19.71 15.45
N GLY A 84 -3.91 -18.63 14.72
CA GLY A 84 -5.22 -17.98 14.73
C GLY A 84 -5.53 -17.18 16.01
N GLY A 85 -4.56 -16.96 16.89
CA GLY A 85 -4.73 -16.21 18.14
C GLY A 85 -4.99 -14.71 17.93
N GLY A 86 -5.36 -14.06 19.02
CA GLY A 86 -5.74 -12.65 19.10
C GLY A 86 -6.27 -12.30 20.48
N THR A 87 -6.34 -11.01 20.82
CA THR A 87 -6.92 -10.58 22.10
C THR A 87 -8.40 -10.97 22.22
N GLN A 88 -9.17 -10.85 21.14
CA GLN A 88 -10.55 -11.37 21.04
C GLN A 88 -10.63 -12.80 20.48
N PHE A 89 -9.49 -13.45 20.24
CA PHE A 89 -9.41 -14.82 19.77
C PHE A 89 -8.59 -15.70 20.76
N PRO A 90 -8.90 -15.69 22.08
CA PRO A 90 -8.12 -16.42 23.08
C PRO A 90 -8.15 -17.95 22.86
N HIS A 91 -9.20 -18.45 22.20
CA HIS A 91 -9.37 -19.85 21.79
C HIS A 91 -9.18 -20.06 20.27
N GLY A 92 -8.61 -19.08 19.58
CA GLY A 92 -8.42 -19.07 18.13
C GLY A 92 -9.61 -18.51 17.33
N ALA A 93 -9.30 -17.89 16.19
CA ALA A 93 -10.28 -17.23 15.33
C ALA A 93 -11.36 -18.18 14.78
N ASP A 94 -11.06 -19.48 14.63
CA ASP A 94 -12.05 -20.49 14.22
C ASP A 94 -13.21 -20.60 15.24
N LYS A 95 -12.90 -20.61 16.54
CA LYS A 95 -13.91 -20.71 17.60
C LYS A 95 -14.74 -19.44 17.75
N TYR A 96 -14.13 -18.28 17.52
CA TYR A 96 -14.83 -17.01 17.42
C TYR A 96 -15.80 -16.99 16.22
N ILE A 97 -15.38 -17.53 15.06
CA ILE A 97 -16.25 -17.66 13.88
C ILE A 97 -17.36 -18.69 14.12
N ASP A 98 -17.10 -19.79 14.83
CA ASP A 98 -18.15 -20.73 15.26
C ASP A 98 -19.21 -20.07 16.16
N GLN A 99 -18.78 -19.21 17.09
CA GLN A 99 -19.70 -18.45 17.94
C GLN A 99 -20.54 -17.46 17.12
N LEU A 100 -19.91 -16.72 16.19
CA LEU A 100 -20.63 -15.85 15.25
C LEU A 100 -21.60 -16.60 14.33
N ALA A 101 -21.27 -17.85 13.93
CA ALA A 101 -22.08 -18.67 13.04
C ALA A 101 -23.44 -19.08 13.64
N SER A 102 -23.65 -18.89 14.94
CA SER A 102 -24.97 -19.05 15.57
C SER A 102 -25.98 -17.95 15.20
N VAL A 103 -25.51 -16.83 14.61
CA VAL A 103 -26.33 -15.65 14.25
C VAL A 103 -26.05 -15.14 12.83
N VAL A 104 -24.81 -15.26 12.35
CA VAL A 104 -24.41 -14.84 11.00
C VAL A 104 -24.32 -16.07 10.08
N PRO A 105 -25.13 -16.17 9.02
CA PRO A 105 -25.21 -17.35 8.16
C PRO A 105 -24.03 -17.43 7.19
N PHE A 106 -22.85 -17.84 7.67
CA PHE A 106 -21.68 -18.02 6.81
C PHE A 106 -21.76 -19.24 5.87
N ALA A 107 -22.66 -20.19 6.13
CA ALA A 107 -22.70 -21.48 5.45
C ALA A 107 -23.61 -21.54 4.20
N ASP A 108 -24.53 -20.59 4.03
CA ASP A 108 -25.54 -20.60 2.94
C ASP A 108 -25.16 -19.70 1.75
N GLY A 109 -23.97 -19.08 1.80
CA GLY A 109 -23.46 -18.20 0.75
C GLY A 109 -24.08 -16.80 0.70
N SER A 110 -25.01 -16.46 1.60
CA SER A 110 -25.59 -15.10 1.67
C SER A 110 -24.56 -14.06 2.13
N VAL A 111 -23.82 -14.37 3.20
CA VAL A 111 -22.66 -13.60 3.65
C VAL A 111 -21.40 -14.09 2.94
N ARG A 112 -20.90 -13.32 1.98
CA ARG A 112 -19.76 -13.68 1.13
C ARG A 112 -18.64 -12.64 1.12
N THR A 113 -18.93 -11.35 1.14
CA THR A 113 -17.91 -10.28 1.22
C THR A 113 -17.91 -9.59 2.59
N VAL A 114 -16.76 -9.62 3.27
CA VAL A 114 -16.58 -9.01 4.60
C VAL A 114 -15.59 -7.85 4.55
N LEU A 115 -15.91 -6.73 5.19
CA LEU A 115 -14.96 -5.65 5.45
C LEU A 115 -14.34 -5.83 6.85
N ASP A 116 -13.03 -6.08 6.92
CA ASP A 116 -12.34 -6.34 8.19
C ASP A 116 -11.43 -5.16 8.57
N THR A 117 -11.93 -4.33 9.48
CA THR A 117 -11.35 -3.01 9.82
C THR A 117 -10.33 -3.13 10.95
N VAL A 118 -9.12 -2.59 10.73
CA VAL A 118 -7.96 -2.71 11.63
C VAL A 118 -7.65 -4.19 11.94
N CYS A 119 -7.48 -4.95 10.86
CA CYS A 119 -7.43 -6.42 10.84
C CYS A 119 -6.29 -7.10 11.63
N GLY A 120 -5.28 -6.36 12.08
CA GLY A 120 -4.06 -6.93 12.62
C GLY A 120 -3.32 -7.79 11.57
N VAL A 121 -2.98 -9.02 11.93
CA VAL A 121 -2.46 -10.03 10.99
C VAL A 121 -3.54 -10.70 10.12
N ALA A 122 -4.78 -10.19 10.16
CA ALA A 122 -5.98 -10.74 9.52
C ALA A 122 -6.29 -12.19 9.94
N SER A 123 -6.32 -12.46 11.25
CA SER A 123 -6.72 -13.78 11.78
C SER A 123 -8.16 -14.13 11.38
N LEU A 124 -9.10 -13.18 11.43
CA LEU A 124 -10.49 -13.42 11.01
C LEU A 124 -10.57 -13.83 9.53
N GLY A 125 -10.06 -12.98 8.63
CA GLY A 125 -10.14 -13.21 7.18
C GLY A 125 -9.53 -14.54 6.73
N ALA A 126 -8.41 -14.94 7.34
CA ALA A 126 -7.77 -16.23 7.07
C ALA A 126 -8.64 -17.45 7.45
N TYR A 127 -9.49 -17.33 8.47
CA TYR A 127 -10.34 -18.43 8.93
C TYR A 127 -11.75 -18.40 8.30
N LEU A 128 -12.25 -17.21 7.93
CA LEU A 128 -13.48 -17.03 7.15
C LEU A 128 -13.39 -17.67 5.76
N ASP A 129 -12.20 -17.69 5.14
CA ASP A 129 -11.96 -18.33 3.83
C ASP A 129 -12.41 -19.80 3.81
N SER A 130 -12.19 -20.55 4.90
CA SER A 130 -12.67 -21.94 5.04
C SER A 130 -14.18 -22.10 5.18
N ARG A 131 -14.93 -21.01 5.35
CA ARG A 131 -16.40 -20.96 5.31
C ARG A 131 -16.92 -20.43 3.96
N GLY A 132 -16.06 -20.22 2.97
CA GLY A 132 -16.43 -19.63 1.68
C GLY A 132 -16.63 -18.11 1.73
N VAL A 133 -16.15 -17.44 2.78
CA VAL A 133 -16.36 -16.01 3.04
C VAL A 133 -15.05 -15.25 2.82
N MET A 134 -15.06 -14.26 1.94
CA MET A 134 -13.87 -13.50 1.54
C MET A 134 -13.83 -12.15 2.26
N ALA A 135 -12.84 -11.97 3.15
CA ALA A 135 -12.60 -10.70 3.81
C ALA A 135 -11.66 -9.81 2.99
N MET A 136 -12.02 -8.54 2.84
CA MET A 136 -11.12 -7.44 2.49
C MET A 136 -10.66 -6.78 3.78
N SER A 137 -9.42 -7.06 4.19
CA SER A 137 -8.83 -6.57 5.43
C SER A 137 -8.04 -5.27 5.20
N PHE A 138 -8.06 -4.33 6.14
CA PHE A 138 -7.15 -3.18 6.09
C PHE A 138 -6.70 -2.70 7.47
N ALA A 139 -5.49 -2.13 7.53
CA ALA A 139 -4.95 -1.47 8.70
C ALA A 139 -3.88 -0.43 8.30
N PRO A 140 -3.57 0.56 9.17
CA PRO A 140 -2.41 1.42 8.99
C PRO A 140 -1.12 0.60 8.87
N ARG A 141 -0.09 1.21 8.27
CA ARG A 141 1.28 0.77 8.52
C ARG A 141 1.66 1.23 9.93
N ASP A 142 1.95 0.26 10.79
CA ASP A 142 2.18 0.48 12.22
C ASP A 142 3.68 0.39 12.59
N SER A 143 3.98 0.61 13.87
CA SER A 143 5.32 0.50 14.45
C SER A 143 5.92 -0.91 14.37
N HIS A 144 5.07 -1.93 14.19
CA HIS A 144 5.50 -3.33 14.04
C HIS A 144 5.82 -3.69 12.57
N GLU A 145 5.72 -2.73 11.65
CA GLU A 145 6.02 -2.72 10.21
C GLU A 145 5.23 -3.71 9.31
N ALA A 146 4.78 -4.85 9.83
CA ALA A 146 4.48 -6.04 9.03
C ALA A 146 3.06 -6.62 9.17
N GLN A 147 2.12 -6.01 9.90
CA GLN A 147 0.79 -6.62 10.14
C GLN A 147 0.03 -6.95 8.84
N VAL A 148 -0.22 -5.95 7.99
CA VAL A 148 -0.85 -6.14 6.67
C VAL A 148 0.04 -6.97 5.73
N GLN A 149 1.37 -6.89 5.87
CA GLN A 149 2.28 -7.74 5.11
C GLN A 149 2.09 -9.23 5.45
N PHE A 150 1.91 -9.57 6.73
CA PHE A 150 1.61 -10.93 7.14
C PHE A 150 0.24 -11.38 6.61
N ALA A 151 -0.79 -10.53 6.61
CA ALA A 151 -2.07 -10.87 5.98
C ALA A 151 -1.89 -11.27 4.50
N LEU A 152 -1.15 -10.45 3.74
CA LEU A 152 -0.85 -10.69 2.32
C LEU A 152 0.03 -11.94 2.07
N GLU A 153 1.04 -12.18 2.89
CA GLU A 153 1.89 -13.39 2.79
C GLU A 153 1.15 -14.66 3.22
N ARG A 154 0.20 -14.53 4.17
CA ARG A 154 -0.82 -15.54 4.51
C ARG A 154 -1.93 -15.62 3.47
N GLY A 155 -1.84 -14.88 2.36
CA GLY A 155 -2.77 -14.87 1.23
C GLY A 155 -4.20 -14.52 1.59
N VAL A 156 -4.38 -13.64 2.58
CA VAL A 156 -5.63 -12.96 2.89
C VAL A 156 -5.67 -11.66 2.07
N PRO A 157 -6.79 -11.31 1.41
CA PRO A 157 -6.90 -10.03 0.73
C PRO A 157 -6.76 -8.87 1.71
N ALA A 158 -5.78 -7.99 1.45
CA ALA A 158 -5.58 -6.81 2.29
C ALA A 158 -4.96 -5.63 1.54
N PHE A 159 -5.10 -4.44 2.11
CA PHE A 159 -4.39 -3.23 1.68
C PHE A 159 -4.02 -2.35 2.89
N ILE A 160 -3.08 -1.43 2.69
CA ILE A 160 -2.68 -0.44 3.69
C ILE A 160 -3.70 0.70 3.64
N GLY A 161 -4.39 0.97 4.74
CA GLY A 161 -5.44 1.98 4.79
C GLY A 161 -5.81 2.38 6.21
N VAL A 162 -6.45 3.54 6.35
CA VAL A 162 -6.90 4.05 7.66
C VAL A 162 -8.32 4.56 7.51
N LEU A 163 -9.19 4.23 8.47
CA LEU A 163 -10.52 4.84 8.56
C LEU A 163 -10.35 6.26 9.17
N GLY A 164 -9.94 7.19 8.31
CA GLY A 164 -9.67 8.59 8.64
C GLY A 164 -10.80 9.51 8.19
N THR A 165 -10.46 10.56 7.43
CA THR A 165 -11.42 11.56 6.92
C THR A 165 -11.76 11.39 5.44
N VAL A 166 -11.28 10.33 4.78
CA VAL A 166 -11.47 10.06 3.33
C VAL A 166 -12.30 8.79 3.19
N LYS A 167 -13.31 8.79 2.31
CA LYS A 167 -14.18 7.63 2.05
C LYS A 167 -13.33 6.41 1.68
N LEU A 168 -13.75 5.24 2.13
CA LEU A 168 -13.20 3.98 1.70
C LEU A 168 -13.38 3.84 0.17
N PRO A 169 -12.38 3.31 -0.56
CA PRO A 169 -12.36 3.18 -2.03
C PRO A 169 -13.28 2.05 -2.55
N PHE A 170 -14.45 1.91 -1.95
CA PHE A 170 -15.51 0.96 -2.28
C PHE A 170 -16.82 1.72 -2.53
N PRO A 171 -17.63 1.33 -3.52
CA PRO A 171 -18.96 1.89 -3.72
C PRO A 171 -19.91 1.50 -2.58
N PRO A 172 -21.07 2.16 -2.45
CA PRO A 172 -22.08 1.74 -1.50
C PRO A 172 -22.55 0.31 -1.77
N ARG A 173 -23.00 -0.40 -0.72
CA ARG A 173 -23.49 -1.79 -0.81
C ARG A 173 -22.45 -2.80 -1.36
N SER A 174 -21.19 -2.67 -0.93
CA SER A 174 -20.09 -3.57 -1.30
C SER A 174 -19.99 -4.83 -0.42
N PHE A 175 -20.37 -4.75 0.86
CA PHE A 175 -20.14 -5.81 1.85
C PHE A 175 -21.43 -6.39 2.42
N ASP A 176 -21.44 -7.71 2.63
CA ASP A 176 -22.50 -8.44 3.31
C ASP A 176 -22.33 -8.35 4.85
N MET A 177 -21.09 -8.14 5.31
CA MET A 177 -20.78 -7.90 6.72
C MET A 177 -19.59 -6.96 6.88
N ALA A 178 -19.57 -6.17 7.94
CA ALA A 178 -18.42 -5.38 8.38
C ALA A 178 -18.02 -5.77 9.82
N HIS A 179 -16.72 -5.81 10.10
CA HIS A 179 -16.15 -6.31 11.35
C HIS A 179 -15.08 -5.36 11.92
N CYS A 180 -15.08 -5.22 13.25
CA CYS A 180 -13.97 -4.72 14.04
C CYS A 180 -13.77 -5.58 15.30
N SER A 181 -12.51 -5.91 15.60
CA SER A 181 -12.10 -6.50 16.88
C SER A 181 -11.04 -5.61 17.54
N ARG A 182 -11.40 -4.89 18.61
CA ARG A 182 -10.55 -3.91 19.32
C ARG A 182 -9.83 -2.92 18.39
N CYS A 183 -10.50 -2.45 17.33
CA CYS A 183 -9.91 -1.57 16.32
C CYS A 183 -9.51 -0.18 16.83
N LEU A 184 -9.89 0.21 18.06
CA LEU A 184 -9.69 1.54 18.65
C LEU A 184 -10.27 2.70 17.81
N ILE A 185 -11.21 2.40 16.91
CA ILE A 185 -11.97 3.40 16.16
C ILE A 185 -13.04 3.99 17.10
N PRO A 186 -13.06 5.32 17.33
CA PRO A 186 -14.10 5.96 18.12
C PRO A 186 -15.39 6.04 17.28
N TRP A 187 -16.14 4.94 17.17
CA TRP A 187 -17.25 4.77 16.23
C TRP A 187 -18.31 5.88 16.28
N SER A 188 -18.69 6.32 17.48
CA SER A 188 -19.63 7.43 17.70
C SER A 188 -19.01 8.83 17.57
N GLY A 189 -17.70 8.92 17.32
CA GLY A 189 -16.95 10.17 17.17
C GLY A 189 -17.27 10.90 15.88
N ASN A 190 -16.88 12.18 15.80
CA ASN A 190 -17.06 13.03 14.61
C ASN A 190 -18.51 13.04 14.05
N GLY A 191 -19.51 12.99 14.92
CA GLY A 191 -20.93 12.94 14.52
C GLY A 191 -21.37 11.58 13.95
N GLY A 192 -20.73 10.48 14.35
CA GLY A 192 -21.03 9.13 13.85
C GLY A 192 -20.48 8.83 12.46
N MET A 193 -19.60 9.69 11.92
CA MET A 193 -19.05 9.62 10.56
C MET A 193 -18.50 8.23 10.19
N TYR A 194 -17.84 7.55 11.12
CA TYR A 194 -17.30 6.21 10.90
C TYR A 194 -18.37 5.13 10.75
N MET A 195 -19.46 5.23 11.52
CA MET A 195 -20.60 4.32 11.39
C MET A 195 -21.41 4.62 10.12
N MET A 196 -21.54 5.89 9.73
CA MET A 196 -22.14 6.30 8.45
C MET A 196 -21.35 5.78 7.24
N GLU A 197 -20.02 5.78 7.31
CA GLU A 197 -19.17 5.23 6.25
C GLU A 197 -19.27 3.69 6.16
N VAL A 198 -19.37 3.00 7.30
CA VAL A 198 -19.69 1.55 7.31
C VAL A 198 -21.10 1.31 6.76
N ASP A 199 -22.09 2.12 7.14
CA ASP A 199 -23.47 2.03 6.64
C ASP A 199 -23.55 2.17 5.12
N ARG A 200 -22.80 3.12 4.55
CA ARG A 200 -22.70 3.33 3.11
C ARG A 200 -22.26 2.05 2.40
N VAL A 201 -21.17 1.43 2.85
CA VAL A 201 -20.59 0.24 2.18
C VAL A 201 -21.27 -1.08 2.56
N LEU A 202 -22.06 -1.13 3.63
CA LEU A 202 -22.81 -2.30 4.07
C LEU A 202 -24.16 -2.44 3.33
N ARG A 203 -24.50 -3.66 2.90
CA ARG A 203 -25.79 -3.96 2.26
C ARG A 203 -26.96 -3.90 3.25
N PRO A 204 -28.17 -3.50 2.81
CA PRO A 204 -29.40 -3.82 3.53
C PRO A 204 -29.47 -5.32 3.85
N GLY A 205 -29.85 -5.68 5.08
CA GLY A 205 -29.81 -7.06 5.58
C GLY A 205 -28.44 -7.55 6.03
N GLY A 206 -27.36 -6.80 5.76
CA GLY A 206 -25.99 -7.12 6.15
C GLY A 206 -25.70 -6.86 7.63
N TYR A 207 -24.59 -7.42 8.11
CA TYR A 207 -24.24 -7.44 9.54
C TYR A 207 -23.09 -6.49 9.88
N TRP A 208 -23.15 -5.85 11.05
CA TRP A 208 -22.00 -5.19 11.66
C TRP A 208 -21.64 -5.88 12.97
N VAL A 209 -20.37 -6.25 13.11
CA VAL A 209 -19.84 -6.92 14.30
C VAL A 209 -18.75 -6.07 14.93
N LEU A 210 -18.96 -5.70 16.20
CA LEU A 210 -17.99 -5.00 17.02
C LEU A 210 -17.61 -5.88 18.21
N SER A 211 -16.31 -6.15 18.37
CA SER A 211 -15.81 -7.02 19.43
C SER A 211 -14.76 -6.35 20.32
N GLY A 212 -14.89 -6.53 21.63
CA GLY A 212 -14.11 -5.85 22.66
C GLY A 212 -14.79 -4.56 23.15
N PRO A 213 -14.03 -3.62 23.74
CA PRO A 213 -14.60 -2.39 24.28
C PRO A 213 -15.41 -1.61 23.24
N PRO A 214 -16.60 -1.07 23.59
CA PRO A 214 -17.20 -1.07 24.93
C PRO A 214 -18.10 -2.28 25.26
N ILE A 215 -18.26 -3.27 24.39
CA ILE A 215 -19.26 -4.33 24.51
C ILE A 215 -19.06 -5.18 25.76
N ASN A 216 -20.11 -5.44 26.55
CA ASN A 216 -20.02 -6.14 27.84
C ASN A 216 -18.99 -5.51 28.79
N TRP A 217 -18.99 -4.18 28.86
CA TRP A 217 -18.19 -3.41 29.81
C TRP A 217 -18.49 -3.76 31.26
N LYS A 218 -19.73 -4.15 31.58
CA LYS A 218 -20.15 -4.50 32.96
C LYS A 218 -19.24 -5.58 33.56
N ALA A 219 -18.90 -6.61 32.77
CA ALA A 219 -18.00 -7.69 33.20
C ALA A 219 -16.50 -7.33 33.09
N ASN A 220 -16.12 -6.32 32.30
CA ASN A 220 -14.73 -6.14 31.85
C ASN A 220 -14.09 -4.77 32.13
N HIS A 221 -14.84 -3.76 32.61
CA HIS A 221 -14.33 -2.39 32.83
C HIS A 221 -13.02 -2.36 33.64
N ARG A 222 -12.93 -3.16 34.71
CA ARG A 222 -11.72 -3.30 35.55
C ARG A 222 -10.51 -3.83 34.79
N LYS A 223 -10.71 -4.83 33.91
CA LYS A 223 -9.64 -5.42 33.08
C LYS A 223 -9.13 -4.42 32.03
N TRP A 224 -9.98 -3.50 31.60
CA TRP A 224 -9.65 -2.50 30.58
C TRP A 224 -9.21 -1.14 31.17
N GLN A 225 -9.20 -1.01 32.50
CA GLN A 225 -8.77 0.20 33.22
C GLN A 225 -9.55 1.46 32.76
N ARG A 226 -10.84 1.30 32.48
CA ARG A 226 -11.78 2.38 32.13
C ARG A 226 -12.97 2.37 33.08
N THR A 227 -13.63 3.52 33.27
CA THR A 227 -14.79 3.62 34.17
C THR A 227 -16.04 3.03 33.54
N GLU A 228 -17.01 2.65 34.37
CA GLU A 228 -18.33 2.18 33.90
C GLU A 228 -19.09 3.27 33.14
N GLU A 229 -18.97 4.53 33.56
CA GLU A 229 -19.60 5.69 32.90
C GLU A 229 -19.04 5.93 31.48
N ASP A 230 -17.72 5.87 31.33
CA ASP A 230 -17.04 6.06 30.05
C ASP A 230 -17.43 4.98 29.03
N LEU A 231 -17.30 3.70 29.42
CA LEU A 231 -17.65 2.57 28.57
C LEU A 231 -19.17 2.46 28.32
N GLY A 232 -19.99 2.66 29.34
CA GLY A 232 -21.45 2.65 29.23
C GLY A 232 -21.96 3.78 28.34
N GLY A 233 -21.38 4.97 28.47
CA GLY A 233 -21.64 6.11 27.58
C GLY A 233 -21.18 5.87 26.14
N GLU A 234 -20.04 5.19 25.94
CA GLU A 234 -19.57 4.81 24.60
C GLU A 234 -20.50 3.81 23.93
N GLN A 235 -20.87 2.72 24.63
CA GLN A 235 -21.81 1.73 24.08
C GLN A 235 -23.18 2.37 23.79
N LYS A 236 -23.70 3.19 24.71
CA LYS A 236 -24.97 3.89 24.52
C LYS A 236 -24.97 4.75 23.26
N ARG A 237 -23.92 5.56 23.04
CA ARG A 237 -23.79 6.38 21.82
C ARG A 237 -23.72 5.52 20.55
N ILE A 238 -23.01 4.40 20.58
CA ILE A 238 -22.97 3.45 19.45
C ILE A 238 -24.37 2.91 19.16
N GLU A 239 -25.13 2.54 20.18
CA GLU A 239 -26.51 2.05 20.04
C GLU A 239 -27.49 3.13 19.54
N GLU A 240 -27.34 4.39 19.98
CA GLU A 240 -28.07 5.56 19.47
C GLU A 240 -27.79 5.79 17.97
N TYR A 241 -26.52 5.77 17.54
CA TYR A 241 -26.14 5.89 16.13
C TYR A 241 -26.59 4.68 15.29
N ALA A 242 -26.51 3.47 15.81
CA ALA A 242 -27.01 2.27 15.14
C ALA A 242 -28.52 2.36 14.92
N GLN A 243 -29.30 2.78 15.92
CA GLN A 243 -30.74 3.00 15.80
C GLN A 243 -31.07 4.08 14.75
N MET A 244 -30.33 5.19 14.74
CA MET A 244 -30.47 6.27 13.75
C MET A 244 -30.14 5.81 12.32
N LEU A 245 -29.15 4.94 12.15
CA LEU A 245 -28.80 4.29 10.86
C LEU A 245 -29.75 3.14 10.50
N CYS A 246 -30.80 2.92 11.28
CA CYS A 246 -31.78 1.84 11.11
C CYS A 246 -31.15 0.44 11.13
N TRP A 247 -30.21 0.25 12.06
CA TRP A 247 -29.67 -1.05 12.41
C TRP A 247 -30.37 -1.57 13.67
N GLU A 248 -30.63 -2.87 13.71
CA GLU A 248 -31.12 -3.56 14.90
C GLU A 248 -29.99 -4.33 15.58
N LYS A 249 -29.94 -4.30 16.91
CA LYS A 249 -29.02 -5.14 17.67
C LYS A 249 -29.60 -6.54 17.73
N VAL A 250 -28.92 -7.50 17.09
CA VAL A 250 -29.37 -8.89 17.00
C VAL A 250 -29.02 -9.66 18.26
N THR A 251 -27.80 -9.46 18.78
CA THR A 251 -27.33 -10.11 20.02
C THR A 251 -26.12 -9.38 20.64
N GLU A 252 -25.85 -9.69 21.90
CA GLU A 252 -24.58 -9.45 22.58
C GLU A 252 -24.12 -10.78 23.19
N MET A 253 -22.99 -11.31 22.73
CA MET A 253 -22.43 -12.61 23.12
C MET A 253 -21.03 -12.42 23.66
N ASP A 254 -20.83 -12.59 24.97
CA ASP A 254 -19.57 -12.27 25.65
C ASP A 254 -19.09 -10.84 25.31
N GLU A 255 -17.94 -10.66 24.66
CA GLU A 255 -17.43 -9.35 24.22
C GLU A 255 -17.80 -9.02 22.76
N ILE A 256 -18.82 -9.66 22.18
CA ILE A 256 -19.22 -9.55 20.77
C ILE A 256 -20.60 -8.91 20.65
N GLY A 257 -20.68 -7.72 20.05
CA GLY A 257 -21.94 -7.08 19.66
C GLY A 257 -22.22 -7.33 18.19
N VAL A 258 -23.45 -7.78 17.87
CA VAL A 258 -23.89 -8.03 16.49
C VAL A 258 -25.11 -7.17 16.18
N TRP A 259 -24.99 -6.33 15.14
CA TRP A 259 -26.09 -5.57 14.57
C TRP A 259 -26.39 -6.04 13.14
N ARG A 260 -27.61 -5.78 12.69
CA ARG A 260 -28.03 -6.00 11.31
C ARG A 260 -28.68 -4.73 10.76
N LYS A 261 -28.24 -4.28 9.59
CA LYS A 261 -28.88 -3.18 8.85
C LYS A 261 -30.24 -3.67 8.37
N ARG A 262 -31.34 -3.01 8.73
CA ARG A 262 -32.69 -3.45 8.32
C ARG A 262 -32.84 -3.45 6.79
N THR A 263 -33.63 -4.39 6.27
CA THR A 263 -34.07 -4.42 4.87
C THR A 263 -35.31 -3.56 4.66
N ASP A 264 -36.30 -3.68 5.56
CA ASP A 264 -37.48 -2.82 5.59
C ASP A 264 -37.18 -1.50 6.30
N THR A 265 -37.45 -0.38 5.61
CA THR A 265 -37.28 0.96 6.15
C THR A 265 -38.52 1.53 6.84
N ALA A 266 -39.69 0.89 6.75
CA ALA A 266 -40.91 1.37 7.40
C ALA A 266 -40.83 1.36 8.93
N ALA A 267 -40.02 0.45 9.50
CA ALA A 267 -39.73 0.36 10.93
C ALA A 267 -38.55 1.24 11.39
N CYS A 268 -37.93 2.05 10.52
CA CYS A 268 -36.87 2.95 10.92
C CYS A 268 -37.43 4.14 11.73
N PRO A 269 -36.67 4.66 12.72
CA PRO A 269 -36.95 5.98 13.27
C PRO A 269 -36.94 7.03 12.16
N ALA A 270 -37.79 8.04 12.27
CA ALA A 270 -37.68 9.22 11.41
C ALA A 270 -36.30 9.86 11.57
N MET A 271 -35.63 10.22 10.47
CA MET A 271 -34.31 10.87 10.54
C MET A 271 -34.40 12.14 11.39
N PRO A 272 -33.50 12.34 12.37
CA PRO A 272 -33.43 13.59 13.12
C PRO A 272 -33.21 14.76 12.16
N PRO A 273 -33.89 15.92 12.31
CA PRO A 273 -33.80 17.04 11.36
C PRO A 273 -32.38 17.58 11.09
N ALA A 274 -31.44 17.31 11.99
CA ALA A 274 -30.03 17.71 11.87
C ALA A 274 -29.19 16.79 10.96
N VAL A 275 -29.69 15.61 10.56
CA VAL A 275 -28.94 14.61 9.79
C VAL A 275 -29.40 14.65 8.33
N ARG A 276 -28.48 15.04 7.43
CA ARG A 276 -28.78 15.12 6.00
C ARG A 276 -28.67 13.77 5.29
N ALA A 277 -29.41 13.63 4.19
CA ALA A 277 -29.11 12.60 3.20
C ALA A 277 -27.77 12.90 2.49
N CYS A 278 -27.10 11.84 2.02
CA CYS A 278 -25.98 11.97 1.10
C CYS A 278 -26.48 12.35 -0.30
N ASP A 279 -25.64 13.05 -1.08
CA ASP A 279 -25.94 13.40 -2.48
C ASP A 279 -26.08 12.12 -3.34
N PRO A 280 -27.25 11.87 -3.97
CA PRO A 280 -27.47 10.69 -4.80
C PRO A 280 -26.92 10.84 -6.23
N ALA A 281 -26.37 11.99 -6.63
CA ALA A 281 -25.98 12.26 -8.02
C ALA A 281 -24.85 11.36 -8.54
N ASN A 282 -23.87 11.03 -7.71
CA ASN A 282 -22.82 10.06 -8.04
C ASN A 282 -22.38 9.26 -6.80
N PRO A 283 -23.13 8.22 -6.40
CA PRO A 283 -22.91 7.50 -5.15
C PRO A 283 -21.61 6.66 -5.14
N ASP A 284 -21.08 6.33 -6.32
CA ASP A 284 -19.87 5.53 -6.47
C ASP A 284 -18.59 6.39 -6.62
N ASP A 285 -18.71 7.72 -6.77
CA ASP A 285 -17.59 8.66 -6.76
C ASP A 285 -17.05 8.86 -5.34
N VAL A 286 -16.13 7.96 -4.96
CA VAL A 286 -15.54 7.88 -3.61
C VAL A 286 -14.04 8.20 -3.59
N TRP A 287 -13.37 8.19 -4.74
CA TRP A 287 -11.92 8.33 -4.82
C TRP A 287 -11.45 9.72 -4.38
N TYR A 288 -10.57 9.76 -3.37
CA TYR A 288 -10.13 10.98 -2.69
C TYR A 288 -11.27 11.93 -2.24
N LYS A 289 -12.48 11.42 -2.01
CA LYS A 289 -13.58 12.21 -1.43
C LYS A 289 -13.52 12.15 0.09
N ASN A 290 -13.76 13.27 0.74
CA ASN A 290 -13.89 13.30 2.20
C ASN A 290 -15.11 12.48 2.64
N MET A 291 -15.01 11.83 3.80
CA MET A 291 -16.18 11.29 4.49
C MET A 291 -17.15 12.41 4.85
N GLU A 292 -18.42 12.06 4.96
CA GLU A 292 -19.51 12.99 5.15
C GLU A 292 -20.40 12.52 6.30
N THR A 293 -20.86 13.45 7.14
CA THR A 293 -21.89 13.16 8.15
C THR A 293 -23.28 13.15 7.51
N CYS A 294 -23.54 12.11 6.71
CA CYS A 294 -24.80 11.92 5.97
C CYS A 294 -25.22 10.45 5.93
N ILE A 295 -26.52 10.20 5.78
CA ILE A 295 -27.08 8.85 5.61
C ILE A 295 -27.30 8.58 4.11
N THR A 296 -26.86 7.42 3.63
CA THR A 296 -27.09 6.98 2.24
C THR A 296 -28.50 6.41 2.10
N PRO A 297 -29.41 7.01 1.32
CA PRO A 297 -30.81 6.56 1.28
C PRO A 297 -30.97 5.13 0.73
N SER A 298 -31.87 4.35 1.35
CA SER A 298 -32.14 2.96 0.95
C SER A 298 -32.78 2.81 -0.44
N THR A 299 -33.35 3.88 -1.00
CA THR A 299 -33.99 3.85 -2.33
C THR A 299 -33.08 4.30 -3.48
N THR A 300 -32.01 5.07 -3.21
CA THR A 300 -31.21 5.69 -4.27
C THR A 300 -29.90 4.97 -4.60
N ALA A 301 -29.37 4.15 -3.70
CA ALA A 301 -28.19 3.35 -4.00
C ALA A 301 -28.58 2.13 -4.86
N ALA A 302 -28.06 2.09 -6.09
CA ALA A 302 -28.26 0.96 -6.99
C ALA A 302 -27.74 -0.35 -6.37
N GLY A 303 -28.53 -1.41 -6.49
CA GLY A 303 -28.26 -2.72 -5.89
C GLY A 303 -29.53 -3.31 -5.28
N GLY A 304 -30.01 -4.39 -5.88
CA GLY A 304 -31.20 -5.13 -5.46
C GLY A 304 -30.84 -6.37 -4.63
N GLU A 305 -31.78 -7.30 -4.56
CA GLU A 305 -31.55 -8.62 -3.96
C GLU A 305 -30.48 -9.40 -4.76
N LEU A 306 -29.61 -10.10 -4.04
CA LEU A 306 -28.54 -10.92 -4.61
C LEU A 306 -28.83 -12.40 -4.36
N GLN A 307 -28.50 -13.24 -5.33
CA GLN A 307 -28.42 -14.69 -5.10
C GLN A 307 -27.31 -15.00 -4.09
N SER A 308 -27.37 -16.18 -3.47
CA SER A 308 -26.24 -16.70 -2.69
C SER A 308 -24.99 -16.91 -3.56
N PHE A 309 -23.85 -17.02 -2.90
CA PHE A 309 -22.61 -17.51 -3.51
C PHE A 309 -22.59 -19.06 -3.45
N PRO A 310 -22.22 -19.78 -4.52
CA PRO A 310 -21.50 -19.33 -5.71
C PRO A 310 -22.36 -18.80 -6.88
N GLU A 311 -23.68 -18.94 -6.86
CA GLU A 311 -24.56 -18.65 -8.00
C GLU A 311 -24.41 -17.20 -8.50
N ARG A 312 -24.31 -16.25 -7.56
CA ARG A 312 -24.14 -14.82 -7.86
C ARG A 312 -22.86 -14.46 -8.63
N LEU A 313 -21.86 -15.35 -8.67
CA LEU A 313 -20.63 -15.12 -9.45
C LEU A 313 -20.89 -15.03 -10.96
N LYS A 314 -21.90 -15.76 -11.45
CA LYS A 314 -22.29 -15.82 -12.86
C LYS A 314 -23.66 -15.19 -13.16
N ALA A 315 -24.51 -14.98 -12.14
CA ALA A 315 -25.77 -14.26 -12.31
C ALA A 315 -25.56 -12.84 -12.87
N ILE A 316 -26.60 -12.29 -13.50
CA ILE A 316 -26.64 -10.88 -13.93
C ILE A 316 -26.81 -10.01 -12.68
N PRO A 317 -25.86 -9.10 -12.38
CA PRO A 317 -25.93 -8.29 -11.17
C PRO A 317 -27.06 -7.24 -11.23
N PRO A 318 -27.75 -6.93 -10.12
CA PRO A 318 -28.85 -5.98 -10.10
C PRO A 318 -28.55 -4.61 -10.72
N ARG A 319 -27.32 -4.07 -10.53
CA ARG A 319 -26.90 -2.81 -11.16
C ARG A 319 -26.88 -2.85 -12.68
N ILE A 320 -26.72 -4.02 -13.28
CA ILE A 320 -26.80 -4.23 -14.73
C ILE A 320 -28.26 -4.38 -15.18
N SER A 321 -29.05 -5.23 -14.52
CA SER A 321 -30.46 -5.44 -14.88
C SER A 321 -31.34 -4.21 -14.65
N SER A 322 -30.98 -3.33 -13.70
CA SER A 322 -31.67 -2.06 -13.48
C SER A 322 -31.18 -0.91 -14.37
N GLY A 323 -30.19 -1.14 -15.25
CA GLY A 323 -29.58 -0.09 -16.08
C GLY A 323 -28.82 0.99 -15.30
N ALA A 324 -28.38 0.72 -14.07
CA ALA A 324 -27.66 1.72 -13.26
C ALA A 324 -26.24 1.99 -13.78
N VAL A 325 -25.61 1.01 -14.42
CA VAL A 325 -24.36 1.22 -15.18
C VAL A 325 -24.73 1.71 -16.58
N GLN A 326 -24.76 3.03 -16.75
CA GLN A 326 -25.12 3.66 -18.03
C GLN A 326 -24.22 3.13 -19.17
N GLY A 327 -24.85 2.76 -20.30
CA GLY A 327 -24.14 2.24 -21.47
C GLY A 327 -23.72 0.76 -21.40
N PHE A 328 -24.03 0.02 -20.32
CA PHE A 328 -23.69 -1.40 -20.19
C PHE A 328 -24.93 -2.26 -19.96
N THR A 329 -25.30 -3.09 -20.94
CA THR A 329 -26.54 -3.88 -20.91
C THR A 329 -26.33 -5.29 -20.34
N MET A 330 -27.42 -6.00 -20.08
CA MET A 330 -27.40 -7.42 -19.72
C MET A 330 -26.73 -8.29 -20.80
N GLU A 331 -26.99 -7.99 -22.09
CA GLU A 331 -26.35 -8.67 -23.22
C GLU A 331 -24.84 -8.39 -23.26
N SER A 332 -24.42 -7.13 -23.04
CA SER A 332 -23.01 -6.77 -22.95
C SER A 332 -22.30 -7.49 -21.79
N TYR A 333 -22.98 -7.67 -20.64
CA TYR A 333 -22.45 -8.42 -19.51
C TYR A 333 -22.24 -9.91 -19.83
N GLU A 334 -23.19 -10.55 -20.50
CA GLU A 334 -23.06 -11.95 -20.93
C GLU A 334 -21.94 -12.11 -21.96
N GLU A 335 -21.86 -11.24 -22.96
CA GLU A 335 -20.84 -11.30 -24.00
C GLU A 335 -19.43 -11.06 -23.44
N GLU A 336 -19.29 -10.13 -22.48
CA GLU A 336 -18.04 -9.89 -21.79
C GLU A 336 -17.61 -11.11 -20.94
N ASN A 337 -18.54 -11.79 -20.27
CA ASN A 337 -18.22 -13.07 -19.59
C ASN A 337 -17.78 -14.17 -20.58
N ARG A 338 -18.49 -14.34 -21.71
CA ARG A 338 -18.10 -15.30 -22.78
C ARG A 338 -16.72 -14.97 -23.36
N ARG A 339 -16.43 -13.68 -23.56
CA ARG A 339 -15.11 -13.17 -23.99
C ARG A 339 -14.03 -13.53 -22.97
N TRP A 340 -14.23 -13.28 -21.68
CA TRP A 340 -13.25 -13.65 -20.65
C TRP A 340 -13.02 -15.16 -20.52
N GLU A 341 -14.06 -15.99 -20.66
CA GLU A 341 -13.89 -17.44 -20.72
C GLU A 341 -13.01 -17.86 -21.93
N ARG A 342 -13.14 -17.21 -23.10
CA ARG A 342 -12.26 -17.42 -24.26
C ARG A 342 -10.83 -16.94 -24.02
N HIS A 343 -10.65 -15.69 -23.56
CA HIS A 343 -9.34 -15.11 -23.24
C HIS A 343 -8.57 -15.99 -22.25
N VAL A 344 -9.19 -16.39 -21.13
CA VAL A 344 -8.56 -17.23 -20.11
C VAL A 344 -8.25 -18.63 -20.64
N LYS A 345 -9.12 -19.21 -21.47
CA LYS A 345 -8.83 -20.49 -22.16
C LYS A 345 -7.62 -20.40 -23.09
N ALA A 346 -7.37 -19.24 -23.71
CA ALA A 346 -6.14 -18.99 -24.46
C ALA A 346 -4.93 -18.81 -23.52
N TYR A 347 -5.07 -18.03 -22.44
CA TYR A 347 -4.00 -17.82 -21.46
C TYR A 347 -3.52 -19.15 -20.84
N ARG A 348 -4.43 -20.07 -20.52
CA ARG A 348 -4.11 -21.42 -20.01
C ARG A 348 -3.19 -22.24 -20.93
N LYS A 349 -3.32 -22.08 -22.27
CA LYS A 349 -2.46 -22.81 -23.24
C LYS A 349 -0.99 -22.36 -23.16
N VAL A 350 -0.76 -21.09 -22.84
CA VAL A 350 0.59 -20.51 -22.69
C VAL A 350 1.09 -20.67 -21.25
N ASN A 351 0.22 -20.41 -20.29
CA ASN A 351 0.50 -20.44 -18.86
C ASN A 351 -0.41 -21.45 -18.14
N TYR A 352 -0.09 -22.73 -18.29
CA TYR A 352 -0.79 -23.83 -17.60
C TYR A 352 -0.77 -23.71 -16.07
N LYS A 353 0.10 -22.86 -15.50
CA LYS A 353 0.19 -22.64 -14.04
C LYS A 353 -1.01 -21.86 -13.48
N LEU A 354 -1.85 -21.26 -14.33
CA LEU A 354 -3.09 -20.59 -13.91
C LEU A 354 -4.02 -21.52 -13.12
N ASP A 355 -4.09 -22.79 -13.49
CA ASP A 355 -4.93 -23.79 -12.81
C ASP A 355 -4.19 -24.54 -11.68
N THR A 356 -3.06 -23.99 -11.21
CA THR A 356 -2.21 -24.61 -10.17
C THR A 356 -2.06 -23.69 -8.96
N LYS A 357 -1.56 -24.24 -7.84
CA LYS A 357 -1.20 -23.48 -6.62
C LYS A 357 -0.03 -22.50 -6.80
N ARG A 358 0.39 -22.17 -8.03
CA ARG A 358 1.47 -21.20 -8.29
C ARG A 358 1.05 -19.78 -7.94
N TYR A 359 -0.18 -19.38 -8.26
CA TYR A 359 -0.66 -18.02 -8.09
C TYR A 359 -1.66 -17.99 -6.95
N ARG A 360 -1.41 -17.18 -5.94
CA ARG A 360 -2.29 -17.04 -4.77
C ARG A 360 -2.81 -15.63 -4.64
N ASN A 361 -1.90 -14.66 -4.70
CA ASN A 361 -2.21 -13.24 -4.72
C ASN A 361 -2.19 -12.79 -6.19
N ILE A 362 -3.37 -12.56 -6.77
CA ILE A 362 -3.53 -12.12 -8.15
C ILE A 362 -4.03 -10.67 -8.14
N MET A 363 -3.53 -9.85 -9.05
CA MET A 363 -4.04 -8.51 -9.29
C MET A 363 -4.56 -8.41 -10.73
N ASP A 364 -5.77 -7.86 -10.88
CA ASP A 364 -6.28 -7.44 -12.18
C ASP A 364 -6.37 -5.91 -12.19
N MET A 365 -5.49 -5.28 -12.98
CA MET A 365 -5.30 -3.83 -12.96
C MET A 365 -6.44 -3.05 -13.65
N ASN A 366 -7.26 -3.70 -14.46
CA ASN A 366 -8.45 -3.11 -15.08
C ASN A 366 -9.53 -4.18 -15.24
N ALA A 367 -10.22 -4.47 -14.14
CA ALA A 367 -11.12 -5.62 -14.03
C ALA A 367 -12.48 -5.44 -14.72
N GLY A 368 -12.87 -4.21 -15.08
CA GLY A 368 -14.21 -3.90 -15.59
C GLY A 368 -15.30 -4.48 -14.67
N VAL A 369 -16.15 -5.36 -15.23
CA VAL A 369 -17.20 -6.08 -14.47
C VAL A 369 -16.72 -7.36 -13.76
N GLY A 370 -15.41 -7.54 -13.56
CA GLY A 370 -14.81 -8.69 -12.87
C GLY A 370 -14.75 -9.98 -13.71
N GLY A 371 -14.83 -9.88 -15.03
CA GLY A 371 -14.93 -11.03 -15.93
C GLY A 371 -13.72 -11.96 -15.89
N PHE A 372 -12.50 -11.40 -15.87
CA PHE A 372 -11.27 -12.17 -15.70
C PHE A 372 -11.28 -12.98 -14.41
N ALA A 373 -11.52 -12.32 -13.26
CA ALA A 373 -11.56 -12.98 -11.95
C ALA A 373 -12.64 -14.06 -11.82
N ALA A 374 -13.79 -13.88 -12.47
CA ALA A 374 -14.82 -14.92 -12.54
C ALA A 374 -14.37 -16.12 -13.40
N ALA A 375 -13.68 -15.89 -14.51
CA ALA A 375 -13.19 -16.94 -15.41
C ALA A 375 -11.96 -17.72 -14.87
N ILE A 376 -11.19 -17.12 -13.95
CA ILE A 376 -10.09 -17.78 -13.20
C ILE A 376 -10.47 -18.15 -11.75
N PHE A 377 -11.75 -18.09 -11.37
CA PHE A 377 -12.17 -18.31 -9.98
C PHE A 377 -11.68 -19.67 -9.44
N SER A 378 -11.10 -19.64 -8.24
CA SER A 378 -10.49 -20.79 -7.58
C SER A 378 -10.50 -20.58 -6.06
N PRO A 379 -10.77 -21.63 -5.25
CA PRO A 379 -10.71 -21.55 -3.79
C PRO A 379 -9.26 -21.49 -3.24
N MET A 380 -8.24 -21.50 -4.11
CA MET A 380 -6.82 -21.48 -3.70
C MET A 380 -6.16 -20.09 -3.89
N SER A 381 -6.87 -19.14 -4.48
CA SER A 381 -6.33 -17.85 -4.90
C SER A 381 -7.40 -16.76 -4.87
N TRP A 382 -7.00 -15.52 -4.67
CA TRP A 382 -7.89 -14.36 -4.71
C TRP A 382 -7.39 -13.33 -5.72
N VAL A 383 -8.30 -12.51 -6.23
CA VAL A 383 -8.00 -11.45 -7.20
C VAL A 383 -8.33 -10.10 -6.58
N MET A 384 -7.33 -9.20 -6.50
CA MET A 384 -7.57 -7.78 -6.32
C MET A 384 -8.09 -7.21 -7.64
N ASN A 385 -9.41 -7.06 -7.77
CA ASN A 385 -10.02 -6.46 -8.95
C ASN A 385 -9.93 -4.94 -8.84
N VAL A 386 -9.07 -4.31 -9.63
CA VAL A 386 -8.95 -2.85 -9.65
C VAL A 386 -9.85 -2.28 -10.73
N VAL A 387 -10.66 -1.30 -10.37
CA VAL A 387 -11.38 -0.44 -11.33
C VAL A 387 -10.64 0.90 -11.38
N PRO A 388 -9.95 1.22 -12.49
CA PRO A 388 -9.21 2.46 -12.60
C PRO A 388 -10.12 3.69 -12.51
N THR A 389 -9.69 4.72 -11.79
CA THR A 389 -10.32 6.05 -11.81
C THR A 389 -10.31 6.68 -13.20
N ALA A 390 -9.42 6.22 -14.07
CA ALA A 390 -9.32 6.60 -15.45
C ALA A 390 -10.36 5.95 -16.38
N ALA A 391 -11.09 4.93 -15.93
CA ALA A 391 -12.09 4.22 -16.72
C ALA A 391 -13.40 5.02 -16.84
N GLU A 392 -14.11 4.83 -17.96
CA GLU A 392 -15.37 5.55 -18.24
C GLU A 392 -16.55 5.02 -17.41
N LEU A 393 -16.54 3.74 -17.04
CA LEU A 393 -17.64 3.08 -16.34
C LEU A 393 -17.29 2.69 -14.89
N SER A 394 -18.04 3.27 -13.95
CA SER A 394 -18.06 2.87 -12.54
C SER A 394 -18.62 1.44 -12.39
N THR A 395 -17.73 0.46 -12.31
CA THR A 395 -18.07 -0.98 -12.40
C THR A 395 -17.76 -1.77 -11.13
N LEU A 396 -17.16 -1.15 -10.10
CA LEU A 396 -16.78 -1.87 -8.88
C LEU A 396 -17.99 -2.40 -8.09
N GLY A 397 -19.14 -1.73 -8.18
CA GLY A 397 -20.38 -2.23 -7.57
C GLY A 397 -20.80 -3.58 -8.16
N VAL A 398 -20.63 -3.75 -9.48
CA VAL A 398 -20.92 -4.99 -10.22
C VAL A 398 -20.01 -6.12 -9.75
N ILE A 399 -18.72 -5.86 -9.56
CA ILE A 399 -17.75 -6.83 -9.00
C ILE A 399 -18.20 -7.32 -7.62
N TYR A 400 -18.60 -6.42 -6.74
CA TYR A 400 -19.04 -6.77 -5.39
C TYR A 400 -20.38 -7.52 -5.34
N GLU A 401 -21.32 -7.19 -6.23
CA GLU A 401 -22.58 -7.95 -6.40
C GLU A 401 -22.32 -9.40 -6.85
N ARG A 402 -21.26 -9.65 -7.63
CA ARG A 402 -20.79 -11.01 -7.99
C ARG A 402 -20.15 -11.79 -6.84
N GLY A 403 -20.01 -11.21 -5.65
CA GLY A 403 -19.31 -11.85 -4.52
C GLY A 403 -17.79 -11.93 -4.69
N LEU A 404 -17.24 -11.09 -5.56
CA LEU A 404 -15.81 -10.80 -5.68
C LEU A 404 -15.45 -9.57 -4.84
N ILE A 405 -14.16 -9.30 -4.72
CA ILE A 405 -13.62 -8.12 -4.02
C ILE A 405 -12.82 -7.25 -4.98
N GLY A 406 -12.72 -5.96 -4.70
CA GLY A 406 -11.96 -5.03 -5.53
C GLY A 406 -11.82 -3.66 -4.91
N ILE A 407 -11.19 -2.74 -5.63
CA ILE A 407 -10.88 -1.40 -5.13
C ILE A 407 -10.80 -0.40 -6.29
N TYR A 408 -11.22 0.84 -6.06
CA TYR A 408 -10.87 1.94 -6.97
C TYR A 408 -9.39 2.30 -6.77
N HIS A 409 -8.65 2.55 -7.85
CA HIS A 409 -7.26 3.01 -7.77
C HIS A 409 -6.91 3.89 -8.97
N ASP A 410 -5.95 4.79 -8.79
CA ASP A 410 -5.35 5.53 -9.90
C ASP A 410 -3.92 5.04 -10.18
N TRP A 411 -3.69 4.40 -11.32
CA TRP A 411 -2.37 3.89 -11.69
C TRP A 411 -1.31 4.98 -11.95
N CYS A 412 -1.69 6.26 -11.92
CA CYS A 412 -0.73 7.36 -11.84
C CYS A 412 -0.06 7.53 -10.47
N GLU A 413 -0.46 6.76 -9.46
CA GLU A 413 0.17 6.68 -8.15
C GLU A 413 0.38 5.22 -7.67
N ALA A 414 1.23 5.05 -6.67
CA ALA A 414 1.58 3.75 -6.13
C ALA A 414 0.40 3.13 -5.35
N PHE A 415 0.14 1.83 -5.58
CA PHE A 415 -0.91 1.10 -4.90
C PHE A 415 -0.55 0.87 -3.43
N SER A 416 -1.52 1.04 -2.53
CA SER A 416 -1.33 0.95 -1.07
C SER A 416 -1.12 -0.50 -0.58
N THR A 417 0.02 -1.08 -0.94
CA THR A 417 0.45 -2.45 -0.62
C THR A 417 1.97 -2.53 -0.44
N TYR A 418 2.44 -3.66 0.07
CA TYR A 418 3.87 -3.94 0.22
C TYR A 418 4.52 -4.29 -1.13
N PRO A 419 5.83 -4.04 -1.30
CA PRO A 419 6.55 -4.58 -2.44
C PRO A 419 6.48 -6.12 -2.46
N ARG A 420 6.50 -6.71 -3.66
CA ARG A 420 6.61 -8.17 -3.89
C ARG A 420 5.42 -8.99 -3.37
N THR A 421 4.25 -8.36 -3.21
CA THR A 421 2.99 -8.97 -2.76
C THR A 421 2.37 -9.97 -3.74
N TYR A 422 2.28 -9.62 -5.03
CA TYR A 422 1.47 -10.36 -6.01
C TYR A 422 2.29 -11.38 -6.80
N ASP A 423 1.71 -12.56 -7.04
CA ASP A 423 2.29 -13.65 -7.83
C ASP A 423 2.01 -13.49 -9.33
N LEU A 424 0.85 -12.93 -9.65
CA LEU A 424 0.42 -12.63 -11.01
C LEU A 424 -0.21 -11.23 -11.10
N ILE A 425 0.19 -10.46 -12.11
CA ILE A 425 -0.47 -9.22 -12.51
C ILE A 425 -1.10 -9.44 -13.89
N HIS A 426 -2.40 -9.24 -13.98
CA HIS A 426 -3.14 -9.12 -15.24
C HIS A 426 -3.44 -7.64 -15.50
N ALA A 427 -3.31 -7.19 -16.75
CA ALA A 427 -3.72 -5.85 -17.15
C ALA A 427 -4.27 -5.86 -18.57
N ASN A 428 -5.52 -5.40 -18.71
CA ASN A 428 -6.22 -5.30 -19.99
C ASN A 428 -6.44 -3.83 -20.35
N GLY A 429 -5.84 -3.35 -21.43
CA GLY A 429 -5.96 -1.97 -21.91
C GLY A 429 -5.43 -0.87 -20.97
N VAL A 430 -4.73 -1.22 -19.89
CA VAL A 430 -4.29 -0.28 -18.84
C VAL A 430 -3.40 0.81 -19.41
N PHE A 431 -2.42 0.45 -20.24
CA PHE A 431 -1.51 1.43 -20.83
C PHE A 431 -2.21 2.30 -21.88
N ASN A 432 -3.29 1.80 -22.50
CA ASN A 432 -4.14 2.60 -23.38
C ASN A 432 -4.95 3.65 -22.62
N ILE A 433 -5.68 3.30 -21.55
CA ILE A 433 -6.52 4.25 -20.79
C ILE A 433 -5.72 5.31 -20.02
N TYR A 434 -4.43 5.04 -19.78
CA TYR A 434 -3.50 5.95 -19.11
C TYR A 434 -2.54 6.71 -20.03
N ARG A 435 -2.58 6.44 -21.35
CA ARG A 435 -1.62 6.91 -22.37
C ARG A 435 -1.21 8.38 -22.25
N ASP A 436 -2.18 9.24 -21.96
CA ASP A 436 -2.02 10.70 -21.91
C ASP A 436 -2.30 11.28 -20.50
N LYS A 437 -2.44 10.41 -19.48
CA LYS A 437 -2.71 10.79 -18.07
C LYS A 437 -1.44 10.77 -17.21
N CYS A 438 -0.58 9.78 -17.39
CA CYS A 438 0.73 9.69 -16.73
C CYS A 438 1.69 8.79 -17.54
N LYS A 439 2.92 8.63 -17.06
CA LYS A 439 3.95 7.92 -17.83
C LYS A 439 3.78 6.41 -17.71
N MET A 440 3.91 5.74 -18.85
CA MET A 440 3.98 4.28 -18.93
C MET A 440 5.07 3.68 -18.02
N GLU A 441 6.20 4.39 -17.86
CA GLU A 441 7.29 4.00 -16.98
C GLU A 441 6.90 4.02 -15.50
N ASP A 442 6.04 4.96 -15.06
CA ASP A 442 5.63 5.06 -13.65
C ASP A 442 4.72 3.86 -13.29
N ILE A 443 3.80 3.49 -14.20
CA ILE A 443 2.97 2.27 -14.08
C ILE A 443 3.84 1.00 -14.08
N MET A 444 4.81 0.90 -14.99
CA MET A 444 5.73 -0.24 -15.06
C MET A 444 6.61 -0.40 -13.81
N LEU A 445 7.05 0.71 -13.22
CA LEU A 445 7.80 0.71 -11.95
C LEU A 445 6.92 0.24 -10.78
N GLU A 446 5.66 0.65 -10.75
CA GLU A 446 4.71 0.20 -9.72
C GLU A 446 4.40 -1.30 -9.86
N MET A 447 4.16 -1.78 -11.08
CA MET A 447 4.02 -3.21 -11.37
C MET A 447 5.25 -4.00 -10.91
N ASP A 448 6.47 -3.55 -11.21
CA ASP A 448 7.67 -4.23 -10.70
C ASP A 448 7.74 -4.17 -9.17
N ARG A 449 7.43 -3.04 -8.54
CA ARG A 449 7.45 -2.92 -7.08
C ARG A 449 6.58 -3.98 -6.43
N ILE A 450 5.33 -4.15 -6.89
CA ILE A 450 4.35 -5.05 -6.25
C ILE A 450 4.45 -6.51 -6.71
N LEU A 451 5.06 -6.79 -7.87
CA LEU A 451 5.27 -8.13 -8.38
C LEU A 451 6.41 -8.87 -7.65
N ARG A 452 6.11 -10.06 -7.13
CA ARG A 452 7.10 -10.95 -6.52
C ARG A 452 8.15 -11.39 -7.55
N PRO A 453 9.42 -11.60 -7.16
CA PRO A 453 10.38 -12.30 -8.01
C PRO A 453 9.83 -13.66 -8.47
N GLU A 454 10.14 -14.03 -9.71
CA GLU A 454 9.55 -15.16 -10.44
C GLU A 454 8.03 -15.06 -10.67
N GLY A 455 7.43 -13.91 -10.35
CA GLY A 455 6.05 -13.55 -10.64
C GLY A 455 5.80 -13.37 -12.13
N THR A 456 4.55 -13.53 -12.53
CA THR A 456 4.10 -13.51 -13.93
C THR A 456 3.27 -12.27 -14.22
N VAL A 457 3.37 -11.75 -15.44
CA VAL A 457 2.50 -10.67 -15.95
C VAL A 457 1.82 -11.15 -17.23
N ILE A 458 0.54 -10.85 -17.38
CA ILE A 458 -0.24 -11.04 -18.60
C ILE A 458 -0.81 -9.68 -19.00
N LEU A 459 -0.33 -9.12 -20.11
CA LEU A 459 -0.76 -7.82 -20.62
C LEU A 459 -1.50 -8.01 -21.93
N ARG A 460 -2.71 -7.48 -22.04
CA ARG A 460 -3.51 -7.44 -23.27
C ARG A 460 -3.76 -5.97 -23.64
N ASP A 461 -3.28 -5.55 -24.81
CA ASP A 461 -3.38 -4.17 -25.30
C ASP A 461 -3.08 -4.14 -26.83
N ASP A 462 -3.20 -2.99 -27.48
CA ASP A 462 -2.81 -2.81 -28.89
C ASP A 462 -1.29 -3.03 -29.08
N ILE A 463 -0.91 -3.66 -30.20
CA ILE A 463 0.49 -3.96 -30.53
C ILE A 463 1.44 -2.77 -30.42
N ASP A 464 1.03 -1.55 -30.80
CA ASP A 464 1.92 -0.37 -30.75
C ASP A 464 2.12 0.15 -29.31
N VAL A 465 1.24 -0.24 -28.40
CA VAL A 465 1.41 -0.05 -26.95
C VAL A 465 2.33 -1.14 -26.41
N LEU A 466 2.04 -2.42 -26.69
CA LEU A 466 2.81 -3.54 -26.16
C LEU A 466 4.26 -3.58 -26.65
N LEU A 467 4.58 -3.12 -27.86
CA LEU A 467 5.97 -2.97 -28.32
C LEU A 467 6.77 -1.92 -27.50
N ARG A 468 6.10 -0.87 -27.01
CA ARG A 468 6.74 0.12 -26.13
C ARG A 468 6.90 -0.42 -24.71
N VAL A 469 5.89 -1.15 -24.21
CA VAL A 469 5.95 -1.83 -22.91
C VAL A 469 7.04 -2.90 -22.88
N ASP A 470 7.13 -3.74 -23.91
CA ASP A 470 8.15 -4.81 -24.04
C ASP A 470 9.59 -4.26 -24.00
N LYS A 471 9.83 -3.12 -24.64
CA LYS A 471 11.11 -2.42 -24.58
C LYS A 471 11.47 -1.98 -23.17
N VAL A 472 10.51 -1.49 -22.38
CA VAL A 472 10.72 -1.09 -20.98
C VAL A 472 10.88 -2.33 -20.09
N ALA A 473 10.02 -3.34 -20.23
CA ALA A 473 10.09 -4.61 -19.50
C ALA A 473 11.45 -5.32 -19.70
N THR A 474 11.93 -5.39 -20.94
CA THR A 474 13.26 -5.91 -21.27
C THR A 474 14.38 -5.09 -20.64
N GLY A 475 14.25 -3.75 -20.63
CA GLY A 475 15.16 -2.85 -19.91
C GLY A 475 15.18 -3.08 -18.39
N MET A 476 14.04 -3.47 -17.82
CA MET A 476 13.86 -3.90 -16.43
C MET A 476 14.27 -5.36 -16.18
N ARG A 477 14.85 -6.03 -17.20
CA ARG A 477 15.32 -7.42 -17.20
C ARG A 477 14.21 -8.47 -17.08
N TRP A 478 12.95 -8.12 -17.31
CA TRP A 478 11.89 -9.11 -17.41
C TRP A 478 12.10 -9.99 -18.65
N LYS A 479 11.72 -11.26 -18.54
CA LYS A 479 11.69 -12.18 -19.70
C LYS A 479 10.31 -12.09 -20.32
N THR A 480 10.21 -11.68 -21.57
CA THR A 480 8.94 -11.43 -22.26
C THR A 480 8.69 -12.43 -23.40
N MET A 481 7.42 -12.58 -23.78
CA MET A 481 6.97 -13.36 -24.93
C MET A 481 5.67 -12.76 -25.47
N MET A 482 5.71 -12.24 -26.70
CA MET A 482 4.53 -11.73 -27.40
C MET A 482 3.75 -12.89 -28.06
N ALA A 483 2.43 -12.85 -27.97
CA ALA A 483 1.52 -13.79 -28.62
C ALA A 483 0.41 -13.06 -29.39
N ASN A 484 -0.12 -13.74 -30.40
CA ASN A 484 -1.28 -13.26 -31.15
C ASN A 484 -2.58 -13.39 -30.35
N HIS A 485 -3.57 -12.56 -30.70
CA HIS A 485 -4.96 -12.77 -30.31
C HIS A 485 -5.43 -14.16 -30.73
N GLU A 486 -6.19 -14.83 -29.87
CA GLU A 486 -6.57 -16.23 -30.06
C GLU A 486 -7.55 -16.46 -31.21
N ASP A 487 -8.41 -15.48 -31.53
CA ASP A 487 -9.34 -15.54 -32.66
C ASP A 487 -8.63 -15.35 -34.01
N SER A 488 -7.56 -14.53 -34.11
CA SER A 488 -6.85 -14.27 -35.37
C SER A 488 -5.51 -13.53 -35.18
N PRO A 489 -4.44 -13.90 -35.90
CA PRO A 489 -3.18 -13.15 -35.90
C PRO A 489 -3.28 -11.74 -36.53
N HIS A 490 -4.37 -11.42 -37.24
CA HIS A 490 -4.57 -10.10 -37.85
C HIS A 490 -5.22 -9.08 -36.92
N ILE A 491 -5.80 -9.50 -35.79
CA ILE A 491 -6.34 -8.58 -34.78
C ILE A 491 -5.16 -7.82 -34.15
N ARG A 492 -5.31 -6.49 -34.02
CA ARG A 492 -4.25 -5.58 -33.53
C ARG A 492 -3.95 -5.72 -32.04
N GLU A 493 -4.96 -6.08 -31.24
CA GLU A 493 -4.76 -6.44 -29.84
C GLU A 493 -3.90 -7.71 -29.76
N LYS A 494 -2.92 -7.72 -28.86
CA LYS A 494 -1.98 -8.84 -28.64
C LYS A 494 -1.89 -9.15 -27.15
N VAL A 495 -1.21 -10.24 -26.83
CA VAL A 495 -0.93 -10.61 -25.44
C VAL A 495 0.57 -10.69 -25.21
N LEU A 496 1.09 -9.84 -24.33
CA LEU A 496 2.48 -9.88 -23.87
C LEU A 496 2.53 -10.60 -22.52
N TYR A 497 3.12 -11.79 -22.52
CA TYR A 497 3.43 -12.53 -21.30
C TYR A 497 4.81 -12.09 -20.80
N ALA A 498 4.97 -11.89 -19.50
CA ALA A 498 6.28 -11.60 -18.91
C ALA A 498 6.51 -12.35 -17.60
N ILE A 499 7.78 -12.59 -17.28
CA ILE A 499 8.23 -13.14 -15.99
C ILE A 499 9.35 -12.24 -15.47
N LYS A 500 9.19 -11.72 -14.25
CA LYS A 500 10.22 -10.98 -13.54
C LYS A 500 11.22 -11.97 -12.93
N PRO A 501 12.47 -12.09 -13.40
CA PRO A 501 13.42 -13.02 -12.81
C PRO A 501 13.85 -12.56 -11.41
N TYR A 502 14.15 -13.51 -10.52
CA TYR A 502 14.96 -13.19 -9.34
C TYR A 502 16.38 -12.87 -9.79
N TRP A 503 16.86 -11.67 -9.45
CA TRP A 503 18.24 -11.27 -9.66
C TRP A 503 18.75 -10.50 -8.45
N THR A 504 19.99 -10.78 -8.06
CA THR A 504 20.77 -9.99 -7.12
C THR A 504 21.91 -9.34 -7.88
N ALA A 505 22.49 -8.25 -7.37
CA ALA A 505 23.82 -7.86 -7.82
C ALA A 505 24.77 -9.02 -7.49
N ASP A 506 25.54 -9.50 -8.48
CA ASP A 506 26.59 -10.48 -8.21
C ASP A 506 27.55 -9.88 -7.18
N SER A 507 27.77 -10.58 -6.08
CA SER A 507 28.93 -10.30 -5.24
C SER A 507 30.16 -10.65 -6.07
N ASP A 508 30.87 -9.63 -6.55
CA ASP A 508 31.99 -9.80 -7.48
C ASP A 508 32.89 -10.97 -7.05
N LYS A 509 33.07 -11.95 -7.95
CA LYS A 509 34.03 -13.05 -7.77
C LYS A 509 35.49 -12.59 -7.86
N SER A 510 35.75 -11.28 -7.76
CA SER A 510 37.06 -10.65 -7.85
C SER A 510 38.02 -11.02 -6.72
N SER A 511 37.50 -11.54 -5.60
CA SER A 511 38.32 -11.97 -4.45
C SER A 511 38.97 -13.36 -4.61
N GLN A 512 38.47 -14.24 -5.49
CA GLN A 512 39.04 -15.60 -5.63
C GLN A 512 40.05 -15.77 -6.77
N ASP A 513 40.06 -14.85 -7.74
CA ASP A 513 41.03 -14.88 -8.86
C ASP A 513 42.33 -14.09 -8.58
N GLN A 514 42.40 -13.31 -7.49
CA GLN A 514 43.67 -12.71 -7.05
C GLN A 514 44.50 -13.65 -6.16
N GLU A 515 43.86 -14.52 -5.37
CA GLU A 515 44.58 -15.42 -4.45
C GLU A 515 45.25 -16.60 -5.18
N LYS A 516 44.69 -17.04 -6.32
CA LYS A 516 45.32 -18.01 -7.24
C LYS A 516 46.51 -17.46 -8.04
N LYS A 517 46.68 -16.13 -8.13
CA LYS A 517 47.87 -15.51 -8.75
C LYS A 517 49.00 -15.24 -7.75
N ALA A 518 48.72 -15.22 -6.45
CA ALA A 518 49.74 -15.04 -5.41
C ALA A 518 50.45 -16.34 -4.99
N THR A 519 49.91 -17.50 -5.33
CA THR A 519 50.43 -18.83 -4.95
C THR A 519 51.29 -19.51 -6.02
N SER A 520 51.43 -18.93 -7.21
CA SER A 520 52.24 -19.49 -8.32
C SER A 520 53.66 -18.88 -8.44
N SER A 521 54.08 -18.01 -7.51
CA SER A 521 55.37 -17.29 -7.59
C SER A 521 56.23 -17.46 -6.34
N LYS A 522 56.64 -18.70 -6.05
CA LYS A 522 57.75 -19.02 -5.13
C LYS A 522 58.38 -20.35 -5.51
N GLY A 523 59.58 -20.32 -6.10
CA GLY A 523 60.37 -21.54 -6.30
C GLY A 523 61.37 -21.51 -7.45
N LYS A 524 62.64 -21.27 -7.10
CA LYS A 524 63.89 -21.41 -7.87
C LYS A 524 64.28 -20.25 -8.80
N GLY A 525 65.51 -19.81 -8.62
CA GLY A 525 66.30 -19.16 -9.66
C GLY A 525 67.65 -19.87 -9.77
N SER A 526 68.35 -19.68 -10.89
CA SER A 526 69.71 -19.14 -10.91
C SER A 526 70.13 -18.79 -12.36
N ASP A 527 71.10 -17.88 -12.45
CA ASP A 527 72.13 -17.72 -13.50
C ASP A 527 71.85 -17.16 -14.92
N SER A 528 72.58 -16.05 -15.17
CA SER A 528 73.28 -15.62 -16.40
C SER A 528 72.55 -15.05 -17.64
N GLU A 529 73.13 -13.92 -18.08
CA GLU A 529 72.95 -13.09 -19.30
C GLU A 529 73.33 -13.81 -20.63
N PRO A 530 73.32 -13.16 -21.84
CA PRO A 530 72.71 -11.88 -22.27
C PRO A 530 71.87 -11.94 -23.60
N CYS A 531 71.28 -10.80 -23.97
CA CYS A 531 70.86 -10.37 -25.33
C CYS A 531 72.03 -10.36 -26.36
N PRO A 532 71.88 -10.13 -27.71
CA PRO A 532 70.96 -9.16 -28.35
C PRO A 532 70.51 -9.41 -29.84
N HIS A 533 69.91 -8.37 -30.45
CA HIS A 533 69.85 -7.97 -31.88
C HIS A 533 68.51 -7.95 -32.64
N ALA A 534 67.84 -6.79 -32.57
CA ALA A 534 67.81 -5.72 -33.59
C ALA A 534 67.38 -5.94 -35.07
N ALA A 535 66.83 -4.84 -35.61
CA ALA A 535 66.58 -4.46 -37.02
C ALA A 535 65.36 -5.07 -37.75
N ALA A 536 64.66 -4.43 -38.69
CA ALA A 536 64.28 -3.03 -39.01
C ALA A 536 63.93 -2.95 -40.52
N THR A 537 63.35 -1.81 -40.98
CA THR A 537 63.33 -1.33 -42.40
C THR A 537 62.50 -2.10 -43.45
N THR A 538 61.85 -1.53 -44.49
CA THR A 538 61.21 -0.20 -44.75
C THR A 538 60.55 -0.17 -46.15
N ARG A 539 59.59 0.76 -46.38
CA ARG A 539 59.32 1.49 -47.67
C ARG A 539 58.73 0.68 -48.87
N SER A 540 58.04 1.28 -49.87
CA SER A 540 57.37 2.61 -50.01
C SER A 540 56.48 2.69 -51.28
N SER A 541 55.72 3.81 -51.41
CA SER A 541 55.43 4.58 -52.67
C SER A 541 54.48 3.98 -53.74
N THR A 542 53.67 4.73 -54.53
CA THR A 542 53.54 6.19 -54.78
C THR A 542 52.19 6.58 -55.49
N VAL A 543 51.68 7.83 -55.28
CA VAL A 543 51.01 8.77 -56.28
C VAL A 543 49.68 8.33 -56.97
N SER A 544 48.65 9.14 -57.29
CA SER A 544 48.12 10.52 -57.03
C SER A 544 46.59 10.50 -57.35
N SER A 545 45.69 11.48 -57.12
CA SER A 545 45.73 12.95 -57.28
C SER A 545 44.53 13.68 -56.57
N SER A 546 44.68 15.02 -56.35
CA SER A 546 43.68 16.12 -56.19
C SER A 546 42.19 15.85 -55.85
N LEU A 547 41.46 16.64 -55.02
CA LEU A 547 41.64 18.04 -54.57
C LEU A 547 40.86 18.37 -53.25
N SER A 548 41.19 19.50 -52.60
CA SER A 548 40.45 20.23 -51.52
C SER A 548 40.25 19.61 -50.11
N ARG A 549 40.72 20.36 -49.10
CA ARG A 549 40.56 20.24 -47.63
C ARG A 549 39.59 21.34 -47.11
N PRO A 550 39.23 21.47 -45.80
CA PRO A 550 39.64 20.72 -44.59
C PRO A 550 38.44 20.11 -43.83
N GLY A 551 38.55 19.36 -42.73
CA GLY A 551 39.72 18.87 -41.98
C GLY A 551 39.26 18.34 -40.61
N SER A 552 39.40 17.04 -40.34
CA SER A 552 38.82 16.37 -39.17
C SER A 552 39.84 16.09 -38.06
N VAL A 553 39.62 16.57 -36.82
CA VAL A 553 40.28 16.01 -35.61
C VAL A 553 39.35 16.00 -34.39
N GLY A 554 38.93 14.79 -34.00
CA GLY A 554 39.27 14.25 -32.67
C GLY A 554 38.66 14.85 -31.39
N LYS A 555 37.61 14.18 -30.90
CA LYS A 555 37.31 13.89 -29.48
C LYS A 555 38.18 14.59 -28.39
N ARG A 556 37.64 15.64 -27.76
CA ARG A 556 37.85 16.03 -26.33
C ARG A 556 36.85 17.13 -25.98
N GLY A 557 35.92 16.93 -25.03
CA GLY A 557 34.96 18.01 -24.71
C GLY A 557 33.85 17.83 -23.66
N TYR A 558 33.51 16.63 -23.20
CA TYR A 558 32.35 16.43 -22.30
C TYR A 558 32.69 15.94 -20.90
N LEU A 559 33.49 16.71 -20.14
CA LEU A 559 33.72 16.40 -18.71
C LEU A 559 34.00 17.61 -17.80
N TRP A 560 33.69 18.84 -18.24
CA TRP A 560 33.98 20.07 -17.47
C TRP A 560 32.79 20.83 -16.89
N ASN A 561 31.55 20.42 -17.15
CA ASN A 561 30.37 21.16 -16.66
C ASN A 561 29.82 20.65 -15.29
N TRP A 562 29.84 19.33 -15.04
CA TRP A 562 29.30 18.73 -13.82
C TRP A 562 29.97 19.20 -12.51
N ARG A 563 31.30 19.38 -12.50
CA ARG A 563 32.03 19.87 -11.33
C ARG A 563 31.67 21.33 -10.96
N ARG A 564 31.22 22.15 -11.93
CA ARG A 564 30.81 23.54 -11.70
C ARG A 564 29.40 23.62 -11.10
N ILE A 565 28.50 22.74 -11.56
CA ILE A 565 27.12 22.58 -11.05
C ILE A 565 27.12 22.05 -9.61
N LEU A 566 27.86 20.97 -9.32
CA LEU A 566 27.98 20.40 -7.96
C LEU A 566 28.59 21.39 -6.94
N ARG A 567 29.52 22.26 -7.36
CA ARG A 567 30.05 23.34 -6.51
C ARG A 567 29.00 24.41 -6.21
N ARG A 568 28.12 24.77 -7.15
CA ARG A 568 26.99 25.71 -6.94
C ARG A 568 25.93 25.11 -6.00
N LEU A 569 25.56 23.84 -6.17
CA LEU A 569 24.61 23.13 -5.30
C LEU A 569 25.12 22.99 -3.86
N ARG A 570 26.38 22.58 -3.66
CA ARG A 570 27.00 22.49 -2.32
C ARG A 570 27.08 23.85 -1.61
N ARG A 571 27.28 24.96 -2.34
CA ARG A 571 27.23 26.32 -1.77
C ARG A 571 25.80 26.72 -1.35
N ARG A 572 24.77 26.46 -2.17
CA ARG A 572 23.36 26.71 -1.79
C ARG A 572 22.92 25.90 -0.56
N CYS A 573 23.27 24.62 -0.48
CA CYS A 573 22.93 23.79 0.69
C CYS A 573 23.63 24.26 1.98
N ARG A 574 24.92 24.65 1.89
CA ARG A 574 25.67 25.18 3.04
C ARG A 574 25.13 26.54 3.53
N TRP A 575 24.56 27.35 2.64
CA TRP A 575 23.90 28.61 3.00
C TRP A 575 22.54 28.39 3.69
N ARG A 576 21.68 27.50 3.15
CA ARG A 576 20.41 27.12 3.82
C ARG A 576 20.62 26.55 5.22
N ARG A 577 21.64 25.70 5.43
CA ARG A 577 21.97 25.10 6.75
C ARG A 577 22.52 26.09 7.78
N LYS A 578 23.09 27.23 7.36
CA LYS A 578 23.45 28.33 8.27
C LYS A 578 22.22 29.16 8.67
N ARG A 579 21.28 29.39 7.74
CA ARG A 579 20.08 30.22 7.97
C ARG A 579 19.01 29.55 8.87
N SER A 580 18.99 28.22 8.96
CA SER A 580 18.16 27.52 9.96
C SER A 580 18.76 27.58 11.37
N ARG A 581 20.07 27.35 11.50
CA ARG A 581 20.80 27.43 12.79
C ARG A 581 20.86 28.84 13.39
N SER A 582 20.68 29.91 12.60
CA SER A 582 20.55 31.27 13.13
C SER A 582 19.13 31.60 13.60
N ARG A 583 18.09 30.90 13.12
CA ARG A 583 16.70 31.08 13.58
C ARG A 583 16.38 30.29 14.85
N SER A 584 17.05 29.16 15.10
CA SER A 584 16.89 28.38 16.33
C SER A 584 17.74 28.88 17.51
N ARG A 585 18.46 30.00 17.36
CA ARG A 585 19.35 30.56 18.40
C ARG A 585 18.97 31.97 18.83
N ALA A 586 17.80 32.43 18.39
CA ALA A 586 17.21 33.73 18.69
C ALA A 586 15.79 33.58 19.29
N LYS A 587 15.50 32.42 19.90
CA LYS A 587 14.28 32.15 20.67
C LYS A 587 14.53 31.81 22.14
N ASP A 588 15.78 31.52 22.52
CA ASP A 588 16.18 31.30 23.91
C ASP A 588 16.97 32.52 24.39
N LYS A 589 16.26 33.54 24.90
CA LYS A 589 16.71 34.62 25.82
C LYS A 589 15.69 35.76 25.87
N GLN A 590 14.80 35.77 26.87
CA GLN A 590 14.34 36.99 27.56
C GLN A 590 13.43 36.66 28.75
N GLU A 591 13.80 37.21 29.91
CA GLU A 591 13.09 37.23 31.21
C GLU A 591 13.89 38.22 32.10
N PRO A 592 13.34 38.80 33.18
CA PRO A 592 12.08 39.57 33.28
C PRO A 592 12.35 41.01 33.79
N ALA A 593 11.28 41.79 34.06
CA ALA A 593 11.32 42.99 34.91
C ALA A 593 9.93 43.22 35.55
N GLU A 594 9.92 43.68 36.81
CA GLU A 594 8.75 43.96 37.66
C GLU A 594 8.21 45.38 37.47
N GLU A 595 6.96 45.64 37.90
CA GLU A 595 6.57 46.87 38.62
C GLU A 595 5.21 46.66 39.33
N ASP A 596 5.03 47.29 40.50
CA ASP A 596 3.93 47.11 41.48
C ASP A 596 2.72 48.04 41.27
N GLU A 597 1.54 47.70 41.84
CA GLU A 597 0.78 48.60 42.75
C GLU A 597 -0.47 47.97 43.42
N GLU A 598 -0.49 48.01 44.76
CA GLU A 598 -1.56 48.12 45.78
C GLU A 598 -2.94 47.38 45.76
N ALA A 599 -3.51 47.30 46.98
CA ALA A 599 -4.62 46.42 47.43
C ALA A 599 -5.83 47.29 47.96
N PRO A 600 -6.75 46.92 48.91
CA PRO A 600 -6.95 45.70 49.73
C PRO A 600 -8.46 45.23 49.80
N PRO A 601 -9.04 44.73 50.92
CA PRO A 601 -9.21 43.28 51.17
C PRO A 601 -10.66 42.86 51.54
N LEU A 602 -10.90 41.56 51.83
CA LEU A 602 -11.75 41.11 52.97
C LEU A 602 -11.68 39.57 53.25
N ASN A 603 -10.86 39.22 54.25
CA ASN A 603 -11.04 38.23 55.34
C ASN A 603 -11.63 36.80 55.17
N VAL A 604 -10.83 35.82 55.65
CA VAL A 604 -11.12 34.74 56.66
C VAL A 604 -12.22 33.71 56.31
N GLY A 605 -12.04 32.39 56.39
CA GLY A 605 -10.96 31.48 56.86
C GLY A 605 -11.36 30.02 56.49
N GLU A 606 -10.79 28.88 56.93
CA GLU A 606 -9.68 28.45 57.83
C GLU A 606 -9.19 27.06 57.27
N GLU A 607 -7.89 26.72 57.27
CA GLU A 607 -7.17 25.78 58.20
C GLU A 607 -7.86 24.40 58.46
N GLU A 608 -7.24 23.21 58.35
CA GLU A 608 -5.85 22.71 58.21
C GLU A 608 -5.81 21.47 57.26
N ALA A 609 -4.86 21.30 56.31
CA ALA A 609 -3.54 20.63 56.41
C ALA A 609 -3.56 19.06 56.23
N PRO A 610 -2.42 18.35 56.00
CA PRO A 610 -2.16 17.79 54.67
C PRO A 610 -1.82 16.27 54.61
N MET A 611 -2.05 15.61 53.46
CA MET A 611 -1.40 14.32 53.13
C MET A 611 -1.12 14.14 51.63
N MET A 612 0.17 13.91 51.35
CA MET A 612 0.85 13.38 50.17
C MET A 612 0.03 13.06 48.90
N GLU A 613 0.30 13.83 47.84
CA GLU A 613 0.16 13.36 46.45
C GLU A 613 1.30 12.38 46.12
N GLU A 614 0.98 11.18 45.62
CA GLU A 614 1.93 10.32 44.90
C GLU A 614 1.54 10.24 43.41
N ASP A 615 2.56 10.10 42.56
CA ASP A 615 2.50 10.51 41.16
C ASP A 615 1.49 9.76 40.25
N VAL A 616 0.80 10.57 39.44
CA VAL A 616 -0.08 10.14 38.36
C VAL A 616 0.75 9.60 37.18
N GLY A 617 0.94 8.27 37.13
CA GLY A 617 1.65 7.55 36.08
C GLY A 617 0.93 7.45 34.72
N VAL A 618 0.54 8.58 34.11
CA VAL A 618 -0.03 8.62 32.75
C VAL A 618 1.08 8.75 31.70
N TRP A 619 1.17 7.80 30.77
CA TRP A 619 2.20 7.77 29.71
C TRP A 619 2.06 8.95 28.73
N PRO A 620 3.02 9.90 28.65
CA PRO A 620 2.91 11.07 27.77
C PRO A 620 3.09 10.78 26.28
N GLU A 621 3.69 9.64 25.92
CA GLU A 621 4.15 9.36 24.55
C GLU A 621 3.01 9.10 23.56
N GLN A 622 1.91 8.47 23.98
CA GLN A 622 0.81 8.14 23.05
C GLN A 622 0.04 9.38 22.58
N HIS A 623 -0.10 10.39 23.43
CA HIS A 623 -0.74 11.66 23.06
C HIS A 623 0.19 12.56 22.20
N ALA A 624 1.51 12.38 22.33
CA ALA A 624 2.49 13.00 21.45
C ALA A 624 2.46 12.37 20.04
N ILE A 625 2.32 11.04 19.94
CA ILE A 625 2.23 10.30 18.66
C ILE A 625 0.99 10.70 17.86
N LEU A 626 -0.19 10.81 18.49
CA LEU A 626 -1.40 11.27 17.79
C LEU A 626 -1.25 12.70 17.26
N LYS A 627 -0.59 13.59 18.01
CA LYS A 627 -0.29 14.97 17.57
C LYS A 627 0.77 15.03 16.46
N SER A 628 1.80 14.18 16.48
CA SER A 628 2.81 14.14 15.41
C SER A 628 2.23 13.59 14.11
N ILE A 629 1.42 12.53 14.16
CA ILE A 629 0.74 11.96 12.98
C ILE A 629 -0.18 12.99 12.32
N HIS A 630 -0.94 13.77 13.11
CA HIS A 630 -1.79 14.84 12.57
C HIS A 630 -0.98 15.98 11.92
N LEU A 631 0.17 16.35 12.50
CA LEU A 631 1.02 17.43 11.97
C LEU A 631 1.83 17.00 10.74
N GLU A 632 2.29 15.76 10.66
CA GLU A 632 3.02 15.24 9.50
C GLU A 632 2.08 14.98 8.31
N SER A 633 0.91 14.37 8.54
CA SER A 633 -0.09 14.15 7.48
C SER A 633 -0.57 15.48 6.85
N ALA A 634 -0.80 16.51 7.66
CA ALA A 634 -1.12 17.86 7.18
C ALA A 634 0.05 18.58 6.47
N ALA A 635 1.30 18.16 6.71
CA ALA A 635 2.49 18.73 6.09
C ALA A 635 2.92 18.01 4.79
N GLU A 636 2.53 16.75 4.62
CA GLU A 636 2.72 15.95 3.41
C GLU A 636 1.69 16.34 2.34
N ALA A 637 0.39 16.41 2.70
CA ALA A 637 -0.72 16.78 1.81
C ALA A 637 -0.58 18.18 1.18
N ARG A 638 0.17 19.09 1.82
CA ARG A 638 0.37 20.47 1.34
C ARG A 638 1.50 20.65 0.32
N ARG A 639 2.16 19.59 -0.16
CA ARG A 639 3.37 19.68 -1.00
C ARG A 639 3.21 19.62 -2.52
N PRO A 640 2.05 19.25 -3.12
CA PRO A 640 1.79 19.50 -4.54
C PRO A 640 1.06 20.82 -4.83
N CYS A 641 0.06 21.21 -4.01
CA CYS A 641 -0.89 22.28 -4.35
C CYS A 641 -0.31 23.68 -4.58
N ARG A 642 0.94 23.96 -4.19
CA ARG A 642 1.54 25.30 -4.36
C ARG A 642 2.20 25.54 -5.73
N GLN A 643 2.22 24.55 -6.64
CA GLN A 643 2.78 24.73 -7.99
C GLN A 643 1.75 24.72 -9.13
N GLN A 644 0.46 24.52 -8.84
CA GLN A 644 -0.61 24.60 -9.85
C GLN A 644 -1.46 25.88 -9.77
N MET A 645 -1.38 26.67 -8.69
CA MET A 645 -2.15 27.92 -8.57
C MET A 645 -1.51 29.17 -9.22
N GLU A 646 -0.26 29.11 -9.69
CA GLU A 646 0.40 30.24 -10.37
C GLU A 646 0.29 30.18 -11.91
N ALA A 647 -0.51 29.25 -12.46
CA ALA A 647 -0.72 29.09 -13.91
C ALA A 647 -2.12 29.53 -14.40
N ALA A 648 -2.99 30.03 -13.51
CA ALA A 648 -4.40 30.32 -13.79
C ALA A 648 -4.78 31.81 -13.65
N GLN A 649 -3.81 32.73 -13.82
CA GLN A 649 -4.06 34.18 -13.82
C GLN A 649 -3.30 34.86 -14.98
N ALA A 650 -3.98 34.96 -16.13
CA ALA A 650 -3.69 35.93 -17.18
C ALA A 650 -5.01 36.71 -17.45
N PRO A 651 -4.97 38.04 -17.64
CA PRO A 651 -6.17 38.86 -17.65
C PRO A 651 -6.93 38.77 -18.98
N ALA A 652 -8.25 38.91 -18.91
CA ALA A 652 -9.08 39.13 -20.09
C ALA A 652 -8.83 40.53 -20.66
N ILE A 653 -8.60 40.61 -21.97
CA ILE A 653 -8.65 41.85 -22.74
C ILE A 653 -10.07 41.95 -23.31
N THR A 654 -10.78 42.99 -22.91
CA THR A 654 -12.03 43.42 -23.55
C THR A 654 -11.69 44.33 -24.71
N ASP A 655 -12.20 44.03 -25.91
CA ASP A 655 -12.39 45.05 -26.94
C ASP A 655 -13.79 44.94 -27.56
N LYS A 656 -14.39 46.13 -27.66
CA LYS A 656 -15.67 46.55 -28.20
C LYS A 656 -15.42 48.00 -28.62
N ASP A 657 -15.76 48.52 -29.79
CA ASP A 657 -16.62 48.03 -30.87
C ASP A 657 -16.09 48.61 -32.23
N GLU A 658 -16.89 48.43 -33.29
CA GLU A 658 -17.03 49.29 -34.49
C GLU A 658 -16.29 48.99 -35.82
N ILE A 659 -17.14 48.99 -36.87
CA ILE A 659 -16.97 48.92 -38.34
C ILE A 659 -16.66 47.53 -38.94
#